data_AF-A0A8C4E520-F1
#
_entry.id   AF-A0A8C4E520-F1
#
_cell.length_a   1.000
_cell.length_b   1.000
_cell.length_c   1.000
_cell.angle_alpha   90.00
_cell.angle_beta   90.00
_cell.angle_gamma   90.00
#
_symmetry.space_group_name_H-M   'P 1'
#
loop_
_entity.id
_entity.type
_entity.pdbx_description
1 polymer ?
#
loop_
_entity_poly.entity_id
_entity_poly.type
_entity_poly.pdbx_seq_one_letter_code
_entity_poly.pdbx_strand_id
1 'polypeptide(L)'
;MSAPGSPSWMCRSTAKANLLLWMGLASICVAALQAQQHPVVTTNYGKLRGVKVTLPNEILGPVEQYLGIPYALAPTGERRFQPPEPPMSWPGIRNATQFAPVCPQYLEDRFLLNDMLPVWFTANLDTVVTYVQEQSEDCLYLNIYVPTEDDIHDENGLKPVMVYIHGGSYMEGTGNMIDGSILASYGNVIVITINYRLGVLGFLSTGDQAAKGNYGLLDQIQALRWIKENIQSFKGDPKRVTIFGSGAGASCVSLLTLSHYSEDLFQKAIIQSGTALSSWAVNYQPAKYTRALAEKVGCNMLDTIDLVECLQNKNYKELIEQYITPAKYHIAFGPVIDGDVIPDDPQILMEQGEFLNYDIMLGVNQGEGFKFVDGIVDSEDGVSANDFDFAVSDFVDHLYGYPEGKDTLRETIKFMYTDWADKENPETRRKTLVALFTDHQWVAPAVATADLHAQYGSPTYFYAFYHHCQSDMKPSWADSAHGDEVPYVFGIPMIGPTDLFNCNFSKNDVMLSAVVMTYWTNFAKTGDPNQPVPQDTKFIHTKPNRFEEVAWTKYNPKDQLYLHIGLKPRVRDHYRATKVAFWLELVPHLHNINEFFQYVSTTTKIPPQDTTPYPYTKRFPGKNNWPSTTRHPGVPPANTKQTTDQRKSGDLTDESTVVIETKRDYSTELSVTIAVGASLLFLNILAFAALYYKKDKRRHESNRRVPTPQRNSAPTNTPSTANDVAHLQSEELMSLQMKQQQLEHEHHHECEPLQTHDTLRLTCPPDYTLTLRRSPDDIPLMTPSTITMIPNSLAGMQPLHNFNTFGGSQNSTNLPHGHSTTRV
;
A
#
# COMPACT_ATOMS: atom_id res chain seq x y z
N MET A 1 90.04 -41.67 -41.38
CA MET A 1 89.91 -40.35 -40.73
C MET A 1 88.46 -39.93 -40.86
N SER A 2 87.69 -39.96 -39.77
CA SER A 2 86.26 -39.64 -39.75
C SER A 2 85.95 -38.80 -38.51
N ALA A 3 85.36 -37.63 -38.74
CA ALA A 3 85.08 -36.55 -37.77
C ALA A 3 83.71 -36.72 -37.06
N PRO A 4 83.43 -36.00 -35.94
CA PRO A 4 82.43 -36.39 -34.95
C PRO A 4 81.03 -35.78 -35.16
N GLY A 5 80.02 -36.43 -34.57
CA GLY A 5 78.59 -36.10 -34.66
C GLY A 5 78.05 -35.15 -33.58
N SER A 6 76.94 -34.50 -33.92
CA SER A 6 76.18 -33.50 -33.14
C SER A 6 75.02 -34.10 -32.32
N PRO A 7 74.51 -33.42 -31.26
CA PRO A 7 73.66 -34.02 -30.23
C PRO A 7 72.14 -33.88 -30.51
N SER A 8 71.42 -35.00 -30.61
CA SER A 8 69.95 -35.05 -30.80
C SER A 8 69.14 -35.19 -29.50
N TRP A 9 69.80 -35.27 -28.34
CA TRP A 9 69.15 -35.56 -27.06
C TRP A 9 68.58 -34.33 -26.33
N MET A 10 69.11 -33.12 -26.59
CA MET A 10 68.65 -31.88 -25.93
C MET A 10 67.26 -31.41 -26.41
N CYS A 11 66.88 -31.62 -27.68
CA CYS A 11 65.59 -31.16 -28.21
C CYS A 11 64.36 -31.93 -27.68
N ARG A 12 64.48 -33.21 -27.30
CA ARG A 12 63.35 -34.00 -26.79
C ARG A 12 63.03 -33.70 -25.33
N SER A 13 64.02 -33.28 -24.54
CA SER A 13 63.83 -32.90 -23.13
C SER A 13 63.16 -31.52 -23.00
N THR A 14 63.58 -30.55 -23.82
CA THR A 14 62.97 -29.21 -23.85
C THR A 14 61.53 -29.23 -24.38
N ALA A 15 61.22 -30.07 -25.36
CA ALA A 15 59.84 -30.23 -25.85
C ALA A 15 58.89 -30.81 -24.79
N LYS A 16 59.35 -31.79 -23.99
CA LYS A 16 58.57 -32.35 -22.87
C LYS A 16 58.42 -31.36 -21.71
N ALA A 17 59.47 -30.62 -21.38
CA ALA A 17 59.41 -29.57 -20.36
C ALA A 17 58.46 -28.44 -20.76
N ASN A 18 58.49 -28.00 -22.02
CA ASN A 18 57.55 -27.02 -22.55
C ASN A 18 56.11 -27.55 -22.54
N LEU A 19 55.87 -28.81 -22.93
CA LEU A 19 54.52 -29.38 -22.89
C LEU A 19 53.95 -29.45 -21.46
N LEU A 20 54.78 -29.82 -20.47
CA LEU A 20 54.39 -29.83 -19.06
C LEU A 20 54.13 -28.41 -18.53
N LEU A 21 54.94 -27.43 -18.95
CA LEU A 21 54.74 -26.02 -18.60
C LEU A 21 53.44 -25.47 -19.21
N TRP A 22 53.15 -25.79 -20.47
CA TRP A 22 51.91 -25.41 -21.15
C TRP A 22 50.68 -26.08 -20.53
N MET A 23 50.76 -27.36 -20.15
CA MET A 23 49.68 -28.03 -19.41
C MET A 23 49.48 -27.43 -18.01
N GLY A 24 50.56 -27.07 -17.32
CA GLY A 24 50.50 -26.37 -16.03
C GLY A 24 49.86 -24.99 -16.16
N LEU A 25 50.28 -24.19 -17.14
CA LEU A 25 49.69 -22.88 -17.43
C LEU A 25 48.22 -22.98 -17.84
N ALA A 26 47.86 -23.95 -18.69
CA ALA A 26 46.46 -24.20 -19.06
C ALA A 26 45.61 -24.59 -17.84
N SER A 27 46.14 -25.44 -16.95
CA SER A 27 45.44 -25.83 -15.72
C SER A 27 45.27 -24.66 -14.74
N ILE A 28 46.25 -23.75 -14.65
CA ILE A 28 46.17 -22.53 -13.85
C ILE A 28 45.15 -21.56 -14.45
N CYS A 29 45.13 -21.40 -15.79
CA CYS A 29 44.13 -20.57 -16.46
C CYS A 29 42.70 -21.10 -16.26
N VAL A 30 42.49 -22.42 -16.41
CA VAL A 30 41.17 -23.05 -16.18
C VAL A 30 40.73 -22.88 -14.71
N ALA A 31 41.63 -23.07 -13.76
CA ALA A 31 41.34 -22.84 -12.34
C ALA A 31 41.02 -21.37 -12.03
N ALA A 32 41.71 -20.42 -12.67
CA ALA A 32 41.43 -18.99 -12.54
C ALA A 32 40.07 -18.60 -13.15
N LEU A 33 39.72 -19.15 -14.32
CA LEU A 33 38.41 -18.97 -14.95
C LEU A 33 37.27 -19.55 -14.10
N GLN A 34 37.45 -20.75 -13.52
CA GLN A 34 36.46 -21.34 -12.60
C GLN A 34 36.33 -20.54 -11.30
N ALA A 35 37.44 -20.03 -10.75
CA ALA A 35 37.42 -19.17 -9.57
C ALA A 35 36.71 -17.83 -9.83
N GLN A 36 36.76 -17.32 -11.06
CA GLN A 36 36.08 -16.09 -11.47
C GLN A 36 34.57 -16.27 -11.67
N GLN A 37 34.12 -17.49 -12.01
CA GLN A 37 32.69 -17.81 -12.18
C GLN A 37 32.00 -18.24 -10.89
N HIS A 38 32.75 -18.83 -9.95
CA HIS A 38 32.25 -19.32 -8.67
C HIS A 38 32.96 -18.62 -7.49
N PRO A 39 32.56 -17.39 -7.16
CA PRO A 39 33.18 -16.64 -6.08
C PRO A 39 32.98 -17.33 -4.73
N VAL A 40 33.96 -17.22 -3.84
CA VAL A 40 33.93 -17.83 -2.50
C VAL A 40 34.09 -16.76 -1.44
N VAL A 41 33.13 -16.69 -0.51
CA VAL A 41 33.12 -15.76 0.62
C VAL A 41 33.21 -16.54 1.93
N THR A 42 33.92 -15.99 2.92
CA THR A 42 34.00 -16.59 4.27
C THR A 42 33.12 -15.80 5.22
N THR A 43 32.11 -16.46 5.80
CA THR A 43 31.25 -15.92 6.85
C THR A 43 31.72 -16.40 8.22
N ASN A 44 31.08 -15.93 9.30
CA ASN A 44 31.35 -16.41 10.66
C ASN A 44 31.03 -17.90 10.84
N TYR A 45 30.19 -18.47 9.97
CA TYR A 45 29.72 -19.86 10.05
C TYR A 45 30.44 -20.81 9.09
N GLY A 46 31.15 -20.29 8.07
CA GLY A 46 31.89 -21.12 7.12
C GLY A 46 32.06 -20.46 5.76
N LYS A 47 32.61 -21.21 4.79
CA LYS A 47 32.79 -20.70 3.42
C LYS A 47 31.55 -20.98 2.58
N LEU A 48 31.18 -20.01 1.76
CA LEU A 48 30.08 -20.09 0.79
C LEU A 48 30.64 -19.93 -0.62
N ARG A 49 30.15 -20.73 -1.56
CA ARG A 49 30.41 -20.58 -3.00
C ARG A 49 29.16 -20.05 -3.69
N GLY A 50 29.26 -18.86 -4.29
CA GLY A 50 28.21 -18.27 -5.11
C GLY A 50 28.39 -18.56 -6.59
N VAL A 51 27.67 -17.80 -7.41
CA VAL A 51 27.76 -17.83 -8.87
C VAL A 51 27.74 -16.41 -9.44
N LYS A 52 28.62 -16.12 -10.39
CA LYS A 52 28.60 -14.85 -11.13
C LYS A 52 27.65 -14.95 -12.31
N VAL A 53 26.67 -14.05 -12.36
CA VAL A 53 25.63 -13.98 -13.39
C VAL A 53 25.78 -12.70 -14.20
N THR A 54 25.73 -12.82 -15.52
CA THR A 54 25.73 -11.67 -16.43
C THR A 54 24.28 -11.31 -16.75
N LEU A 55 23.95 -10.02 -16.68
CA LEU A 55 22.60 -9.55 -16.93
C LEU A 55 22.34 -9.42 -18.44
N PRO A 56 21.09 -9.59 -18.91
CA PRO A 56 20.75 -9.48 -20.33
C PRO A 56 21.01 -8.08 -20.93
N ASN A 57 21.04 -7.04 -20.07
CA ASN A 57 21.26 -5.67 -20.49
C ASN A 57 22.75 -5.34 -20.54
N GLU A 58 23.26 -4.97 -21.73
CA GLU A 58 24.68 -4.70 -21.97
C GLU A 58 25.27 -3.54 -21.15
N ILE A 59 24.41 -2.65 -20.63
CA ILE A 59 24.83 -1.50 -19.80
C ILE A 59 25.05 -1.93 -18.34
N LEU A 60 24.35 -2.97 -17.88
CA LEU A 60 24.42 -3.40 -16.48
C LEU A 60 25.57 -4.36 -16.27
N GLY A 61 26.39 -4.08 -15.24
CA GLY A 61 27.47 -4.96 -14.82
C GLY A 61 26.95 -6.31 -14.27
N PRO A 62 27.78 -7.37 -14.30
CA PRO A 62 27.42 -8.66 -13.72
C PRO A 62 27.28 -8.60 -12.20
N VAL A 63 26.57 -9.58 -11.65
CA VAL A 63 26.25 -9.70 -10.22
C VAL A 63 26.71 -11.05 -9.68
N GLU A 64 27.25 -11.08 -8.47
CA GLU A 64 27.48 -12.33 -7.74
C GLU A 64 26.23 -12.68 -6.93
N GLN A 65 25.70 -13.87 -7.16
CA GLN A 65 24.54 -14.39 -6.44
C GLN A 65 24.98 -15.46 -5.45
N TYR A 66 24.50 -15.32 -4.21
CA TYR A 66 24.61 -16.34 -3.17
C TYR A 66 23.20 -16.69 -2.70
N LEU A 67 22.67 -17.79 -3.21
CA LEU A 67 21.27 -18.20 -3.02
C LEU A 67 21.17 -19.33 -2.00
N GLY A 68 20.12 -19.32 -1.17
CA GLY A 68 19.88 -20.38 -0.19
C GLY A 68 20.90 -20.42 0.97
N ILE A 69 21.28 -19.25 1.49
CA ILE A 69 22.19 -19.14 2.65
C ILE A 69 21.40 -19.32 3.96
N PRO A 70 21.71 -20.32 4.79
CA PRO A 70 21.02 -20.49 6.07
C PRO A 70 21.42 -19.37 7.04
N TYR A 71 20.43 -18.62 7.54
CA TYR A 71 20.65 -17.57 8.56
C TYR A 71 20.19 -17.99 9.95
N ALA A 72 19.54 -19.14 10.07
CA ALA A 72 19.07 -19.75 11.31
C ALA A 72 19.04 -21.28 11.20
N LEU A 73 18.88 -21.98 12.33
CA LEU A 73 18.58 -23.40 12.35
C LEU A 73 17.17 -23.69 11.85
N ALA A 74 16.99 -24.86 11.24
CA ALA A 74 15.69 -25.34 10.81
C ALA A 74 14.70 -25.36 12.00
N PRO A 75 13.56 -24.64 11.92
CA PRO A 75 12.57 -24.52 12.99
C PRO A 75 11.63 -25.74 13.04
N THR A 76 12.22 -26.94 13.09
CA THR A 76 11.53 -28.24 13.05
C THR A 76 11.48 -28.92 14.41
N GLY A 77 10.53 -29.82 14.59
CA GLY A 77 10.32 -30.55 15.84
C GLY A 77 10.03 -29.58 17.00
N GLU A 78 10.77 -29.72 18.11
CA GLU A 78 10.64 -28.85 19.30
C GLU A 78 10.89 -27.36 19.02
N ARG A 79 11.58 -27.02 17.92
CA ARG A 79 11.79 -25.61 17.50
C ARG A 79 10.62 -25.02 16.71
N ARG A 80 9.62 -25.83 16.35
CA ARG A 80 8.37 -25.30 15.80
C ARG A 80 7.68 -24.49 16.89
N PHE A 81 7.17 -23.31 16.52
CA PHE A 81 6.59 -22.33 17.45
C PHE A 81 7.57 -21.85 18.53
N GLN A 82 8.87 -21.80 18.21
CA GLN A 82 9.89 -21.19 19.04
C GLN A 82 10.65 -20.09 18.28
N PRO A 83 11.30 -19.15 18.98
CA PRO A 83 12.23 -18.20 18.37
C PRO A 83 13.31 -18.94 17.55
N PRO A 84 13.78 -18.35 16.43
CA PRO A 84 14.84 -18.94 15.63
C PRO A 84 16.18 -18.92 16.38
N GLU A 85 16.97 -19.96 16.18
CA GLU A 85 18.33 -20.06 16.72
C GLU A 85 19.36 -19.79 15.62
N PRO A 86 20.55 -19.22 15.92
CA PRO A 86 21.62 -19.03 14.95
C PRO A 86 22.05 -20.33 14.27
N PRO A 87 22.48 -20.29 12.99
CA PRO A 87 22.80 -21.49 12.22
C PRO A 87 24.05 -22.19 12.76
N MET A 88 24.15 -23.51 12.55
CA MET A 88 25.38 -24.24 12.84
C MET A 88 26.48 -23.86 11.86
N SER A 89 27.72 -23.76 12.36
CA SER A 89 28.90 -23.66 11.49
C SER A 89 29.11 -24.96 10.70
N TRP A 90 29.66 -24.85 9.48
CA TRP A 90 29.95 -26.01 8.64
C TRP A 90 31.43 -26.07 8.22
N PRO A 91 32.01 -27.27 8.13
CA PRO A 91 33.34 -27.45 7.56
C PRO A 91 33.32 -27.33 6.03
N GLY A 92 34.43 -26.92 5.44
CA GLY A 92 34.58 -26.86 3.98
C GLY A 92 33.86 -25.67 3.33
N ILE A 93 33.39 -25.87 2.09
CA ILE A 93 32.72 -24.85 1.28
C ILE A 93 31.30 -25.34 0.97
N ARG A 94 30.28 -24.59 1.41
CA ARG A 94 28.87 -24.83 1.09
C ARG A 94 28.52 -24.13 -0.22
N ASN A 95 27.84 -24.82 -1.13
CA ASN A 95 27.34 -24.19 -2.34
C ASN A 95 26.08 -23.36 -2.02
N ALA A 96 26.06 -22.12 -2.49
CA ALA A 96 24.94 -21.18 -2.41
C ALA A 96 24.62 -20.67 -3.83
N THR A 97 24.35 -21.61 -4.74
CA THR A 97 24.16 -21.35 -6.18
C THR A 97 22.73 -21.58 -6.66
N GLN A 98 21.83 -21.98 -5.76
CA GLN A 98 20.43 -22.28 -6.05
C GLN A 98 19.58 -21.90 -4.84
N PHE A 99 18.31 -21.58 -5.07
CA PHE A 99 17.38 -21.32 -3.99
C PHE A 99 17.20 -22.56 -3.09
N ALA A 100 17.00 -22.30 -1.80
CA ALA A 100 16.56 -23.31 -0.86
C ALA A 100 15.02 -23.47 -0.92
N PRO A 101 14.46 -24.56 -0.37
CA PRO A 101 13.01 -24.73 -0.25
C PRO A 101 12.35 -23.54 0.45
N VAL A 102 11.16 -23.17 -0.02
CA VAL A 102 10.37 -22.08 0.57
C VAL A 102 9.62 -22.57 1.83
N CYS A 103 9.15 -21.62 2.64
CA CYS A 103 8.35 -21.97 3.80
C CYS A 103 6.99 -22.56 3.40
N PRO A 104 6.42 -23.48 4.21
CA PRO A 104 5.18 -24.14 3.86
C PRO A 104 4.01 -23.16 3.75
N GLN A 105 3.28 -23.25 2.65
CA GLN A 105 2.16 -22.36 2.30
C GLN A 105 1.21 -23.06 1.34
N TYR A 106 -0.06 -22.67 1.36
CA TYR A 106 -1.11 -23.32 0.57
C TYR A 106 -1.78 -22.31 -0.36
N LEU A 107 -1.50 -22.43 -1.66
CA LEU A 107 -2.05 -21.56 -2.69
C LEU A 107 -3.26 -22.21 -3.37
N GLU A 108 -4.42 -22.09 -2.73
CA GLU A 108 -5.71 -22.38 -3.36
C GLU A 108 -6.57 -21.11 -3.30
N ASP A 109 -7.21 -20.72 -4.40
CA ASP A 109 -7.92 -19.43 -4.57
C ASP A 109 -8.84 -19.05 -3.41
N ARG A 110 -9.45 -20.04 -2.75
CA ARG A 110 -10.37 -19.83 -1.63
C ARG A 110 -9.67 -19.38 -0.35
N PHE A 111 -8.39 -19.71 -0.18
CA PHE A 111 -7.57 -19.43 1.00
C PHE A 111 -6.85 -18.08 0.88
N LEU A 112 -6.71 -17.57 -0.34
CA LEU A 112 -6.00 -16.33 -0.61
C LEU A 112 -6.84 -15.12 -0.16
N LEU A 113 -6.22 -14.25 0.62
CA LEU A 113 -6.77 -12.93 0.94
C LEU A 113 -6.55 -11.99 -0.26
N ASN A 114 -7.27 -12.25 -1.35
CA ASN A 114 -7.08 -11.59 -2.65
C ASN A 114 -7.12 -10.06 -2.59
N ASP A 115 -7.94 -9.48 -1.70
CA ASP A 115 -8.03 -8.03 -1.49
C ASP A 115 -6.73 -7.42 -0.94
N MET A 116 -5.85 -8.25 -0.37
CA MET A 116 -4.57 -7.87 0.27
C MET A 116 -3.35 -8.26 -0.56
N LEU A 117 -3.51 -9.11 -1.58
CA LEU A 117 -2.39 -9.61 -2.38
C LEU A 117 -2.07 -8.68 -3.54
N PRO A 118 -0.79 -8.56 -3.93
CA PRO A 118 -0.43 -7.85 -5.14
C PRO A 118 -1.15 -8.38 -6.38
N VAL A 119 -1.54 -7.49 -7.28
CA VAL A 119 -2.28 -7.88 -8.49
C VAL A 119 -1.45 -8.83 -9.36
N TRP A 120 -0.15 -8.59 -9.50
CA TRP A 120 0.74 -9.48 -10.27
C TRP A 120 0.84 -10.89 -9.67
N PHE A 121 0.66 -11.03 -8.35
CA PHE A 121 0.72 -12.31 -7.64
C PHE A 121 -0.54 -13.13 -7.91
N THR A 122 -1.71 -12.52 -7.74
CA THR A 122 -3.01 -13.20 -7.97
C THR A 122 -3.30 -13.44 -9.45
N ALA A 123 -2.85 -12.53 -10.33
CA ALA A 123 -3.02 -12.68 -11.77
C ALA A 123 -2.18 -13.84 -12.34
N ASN A 124 -0.96 -14.06 -11.84
CA ASN A 124 -0.04 -15.06 -12.39
C ASN A 124 0.16 -16.27 -11.45
N LEU A 125 -0.94 -16.74 -10.83
CA LEU A 125 -0.86 -17.78 -9.80
C LEU A 125 -0.17 -19.07 -10.30
N ASP A 126 -0.41 -19.47 -11.56
CA ASP A 126 0.25 -20.63 -12.17
C ASP A 126 1.79 -20.49 -12.16
N THR A 127 2.30 -19.29 -12.48
CA THR A 127 3.74 -19.00 -12.40
C THR A 127 4.20 -18.96 -10.96
N VAL A 128 3.46 -18.31 -10.06
CA VAL A 128 3.79 -18.23 -8.64
C VAL A 128 3.95 -19.63 -8.01
N VAL A 129 3.07 -20.57 -8.37
CA VAL A 129 3.13 -21.97 -7.92
C VAL A 129 4.47 -22.62 -8.27
N THR A 130 5.10 -22.26 -9.39
CA THR A 130 6.43 -22.80 -9.75
C THR A 130 7.54 -22.37 -8.77
N TYR A 131 7.43 -21.16 -8.19
CA TYR A 131 8.38 -20.66 -7.19
C TYR A 131 8.18 -21.29 -5.81
N VAL A 132 6.97 -21.78 -5.52
CA VAL A 132 6.61 -22.33 -4.21
C VAL A 132 6.35 -23.84 -4.20
N GLN A 133 6.75 -24.54 -5.27
CA GLN A 133 6.54 -26.00 -5.40
C GLN A 133 7.39 -26.80 -4.40
N GLU A 134 8.64 -26.36 -4.14
CA GLU A 134 9.56 -27.02 -3.21
C GLU A 134 9.45 -26.39 -1.82
N GLN A 135 8.61 -26.98 -0.97
CA GLN A 135 8.36 -26.48 0.38
C GLN A 135 8.99 -27.36 1.47
N SER A 136 9.48 -26.72 2.53
CA SER A 136 10.02 -27.39 3.72
C SER A 136 9.87 -26.50 4.95
N GLU A 137 9.71 -27.07 6.14
CA GLU A 137 9.85 -26.29 7.39
C GLU A 137 11.29 -25.80 7.61
N ASP A 138 12.27 -26.51 7.06
CA ASP A 138 13.62 -25.99 6.92
C ASP A 138 13.64 -24.99 5.74
N CYS A 139 13.26 -23.74 6.04
CA CYS A 139 13.11 -22.67 5.06
C CYS A 139 13.77 -21.34 5.46
N LEU A 140 14.51 -21.28 6.56
CA LEU A 140 15.13 -20.04 7.07
C LEU A 140 16.43 -19.70 6.32
N TYR A 141 16.24 -19.28 5.07
CA TYR A 141 17.29 -18.95 4.12
C TYR A 141 17.14 -17.52 3.58
N LEU A 142 18.27 -16.91 3.24
CA LEU A 142 18.34 -15.63 2.55
C LEU A 142 19.17 -15.75 1.26
N ASN A 143 18.96 -14.80 0.35
CA ASN A 143 19.68 -14.70 -0.92
C ASN A 143 20.38 -13.34 -0.99
N ILE A 144 21.62 -13.29 -1.46
CA ILE A 144 22.43 -12.08 -1.56
C ILE A 144 22.84 -11.84 -3.01
N TYR A 145 22.63 -10.61 -3.48
CA TYR A 145 22.97 -10.12 -4.81
C TYR A 145 24.01 -9.01 -4.67
N VAL A 146 25.26 -9.29 -5.05
CA VAL A 146 26.40 -8.37 -4.89
C VAL A 146 26.82 -7.81 -6.25
N PRO A 147 26.80 -6.50 -6.48
CA PRO A 147 27.27 -5.92 -7.72
C PRO A 147 28.80 -6.01 -7.80
N THR A 148 29.32 -6.29 -9.00
CA THR A 148 30.76 -6.49 -9.21
C THR A 148 31.55 -5.22 -9.49
N GLU A 149 30.87 -4.11 -9.81
CA GLU A 149 31.53 -2.82 -10.02
C GLU A 149 32.00 -2.24 -8.68
N ASP A 150 33.24 -1.76 -8.62
CA ASP A 150 33.72 -0.99 -7.47
C ASP A 150 33.27 0.47 -7.63
N ASP A 151 32.81 1.11 -6.55
CA ASP A 151 32.50 2.54 -6.57
C ASP A 151 33.79 3.34 -6.35
N ILE A 152 34.16 4.21 -7.30
CA ILE A 152 35.35 5.05 -7.18
C ILE A 152 35.16 6.11 -6.07
N HIS A 153 33.92 6.37 -5.65
CA HIS A 153 33.57 7.38 -4.65
C HIS A 153 33.44 6.85 -3.21
N ASP A 154 33.50 5.53 -2.98
CA ASP A 154 33.37 4.96 -1.64
C ASP A 154 34.76 4.57 -1.09
N GLU A 155 35.35 5.41 -0.22
CA GLU A 155 36.74 5.33 0.25
C GLU A 155 37.10 3.98 0.92
N ASN A 156 36.11 3.29 1.49
CA ASN A 156 36.28 1.99 2.15
C ASN A 156 35.89 0.79 1.28
N GLY A 157 35.33 1.03 0.09
CA GLY A 157 34.86 -0.02 -0.84
C GLY A 157 33.67 -0.86 -0.32
N LEU A 158 33.01 -0.45 0.77
CA LEU A 158 31.81 -1.10 1.31
C LEU A 158 30.56 -0.49 0.66
N LYS A 159 29.54 -1.29 0.42
CA LYS A 159 28.30 -0.88 -0.28
C LYS A 159 27.11 -0.81 0.67
N PRO A 160 26.15 0.11 0.46
CA PRO A 160 24.86 0.05 1.16
C PRO A 160 24.17 -1.29 0.93
N VAL A 161 23.38 -1.71 1.91
CA VAL A 161 22.66 -2.99 1.91
C VAL A 161 21.16 -2.71 1.95
N MET A 162 20.42 -3.26 0.99
CA MET A 162 18.97 -3.19 0.93
C MET A 162 18.37 -4.59 1.17
N VAL A 163 17.60 -4.74 2.25
CA VAL A 163 17.03 -6.03 2.67
C VAL A 163 15.53 -6.03 2.40
N TYR A 164 15.11 -6.82 1.43
CA TYR A 164 13.72 -6.94 1.03
C TYR A 164 12.99 -7.99 1.87
N ILE A 165 11.87 -7.55 2.47
CA ILE A 165 10.91 -8.39 3.18
C ILE A 165 9.66 -8.50 2.30
N HIS A 166 9.39 -9.70 1.81
CA HIS A 166 8.25 -9.93 0.94
C HIS A 166 6.90 -9.84 1.68
N GLY A 167 5.84 -9.54 0.95
CA GLY A 167 4.46 -9.65 1.43
C GLY A 167 3.83 -11.01 1.09
N GLY A 168 2.49 -11.05 1.08
CA GLY A 168 1.70 -12.28 0.88
C GLY A 168 0.76 -12.57 2.04
N SER A 169 0.12 -11.53 2.59
CA SER A 169 -0.84 -11.63 3.71
C SER A 169 -0.33 -12.36 4.97
N TYR A 170 1.00 -12.45 5.13
CA TYR A 170 1.71 -13.29 6.11
C TYR A 170 1.56 -14.80 5.94
N MET A 171 0.74 -15.25 5.00
CA MET A 171 0.35 -16.65 4.80
C MET A 171 1.10 -17.31 3.62
N GLU A 172 1.51 -16.50 2.65
CA GLU A 172 2.17 -16.92 1.41
C GLU A 172 3.32 -15.98 1.00
N GLY A 173 4.03 -16.36 -0.07
CA GLY A 173 5.13 -15.63 -0.66
C GLY A 173 6.49 -16.25 -0.38
N THR A 174 7.51 -15.70 -1.04
CA THR A 174 8.91 -16.07 -0.83
C THR A 174 9.81 -14.93 -1.29
N GLY A 175 10.96 -14.74 -0.64
CA GLY A 175 12.00 -13.84 -1.16
C GLY A 175 12.52 -14.24 -2.55
N ASN A 176 12.37 -15.52 -2.91
CA ASN A 176 12.89 -16.09 -4.16
C ASN A 176 12.16 -15.59 -5.41
N MET A 177 10.94 -15.06 -5.28
CA MET A 177 10.16 -14.53 -6.42
C MET A 177 10.69 -13.19 -6.94
N ILE A 178 11.58 -12.55 -6.18
CA ILE A 178 12.13 -11.24 -6.50
C ILE A 178 13.62 -11.38 -6.83
N ASP A 179 13.97 -11.07 -8.08
CA ASP A 179 15.38 -11.01 -8.49
C ASP A 179 15.99 -9.65 -8.14
N GLY A 180 16.90 -9.64 -7.17
CA GLY A 180 17.61 -8.44 -6.73
C GLY A 180 18.73 -7.98 -7.67
N SER A 181 19.03 -8.70 -8.75
CA SER A 181 20.24 -8.47 -9.55
C SER A 181 20.25 -7.13 -10.28
N ILE A 182 19.13 -6.71 -10.87
CA ILE A 182 19.08 -5.43 -11.60
C ILE A 182 19.22 -4.27 -10.63
N LEU A 183 18.48 -4.28 -9.52
CA LEU A 183 18.59 -3.25 -8.49
C LEU A 183 20.01 -3.19 -7.90
N ALA A 184 20.63 -4.34 -7.67
CA ALA A 184 22.01 -4.40 -7.17
C ALA A 184 23.00 -3.78 -8.17
N SER A 185 22.94 -4.21 -9.44
CA SER A 185 23.83 -3.73 -10.51
C SER A 185 23.62 -2.24 -10.81
N TYR A 186 22.38 -1.81 -11.04
CA TYR A 186 22.03 -0.43 -11.34
C TYR A 186 22.34 0.52 -10.18
N GLY A 187 21.91 0.14 -8.98
CA GLY A 187 22.03 0.95 -7.78
C GLY A 187 23.43 0.98 -7.19
N ASN A 188 24.29 0.04 -7.58
CA ASN A 188 25.55 -0.25 -6.93
C ASN A 188 25.39 -0.49 -5.40
N VAL A 189 24.38 -1.29 -5.04
CA VAL A 189 24.05 -1.67 -3.66
C VAL A 189 23.98 -3.19 -3.54
N ILE A 190 24.18 -3.73 -2.34
CA ILE A 190 23.89 -5.14 -2.10
C ILE A 190 22.39 -5.29 -1.85
N VAL A 191 21.73 -6.18 -2.58
CA VAL A 191 20.33 -6.53 -2.35
C VAL A 191 20.26 -7.89 -1.68
N ILE A 192 19.42 -8.01 -0.66
CA ILE A 192 19.17 -9.25 0.07
C ILE A 192 17.67 -9.51 0.07
N THR A 193 17.27 -10.73 -0.23
CA THR A 193 15.87 -11.18 -0.05
C THR A 193 15.84 -12.27 1.02
N ILE A 194 14.87 -12.25 1.92
CA ILE A 194 14.77 -13.22 3.01
C ILE A 194 13.51 -14.07 2.88
N ASN A 195 13.58 -15.32 3.34
CA ASN A 195 12.41 -16.14 3.66
C ASN A 195 12.24 -16.18 5.19
N TYR A 196 11.02 -16.05 5.67
CA TYR A 196 10.65 -16.15 7.09
C TYR A 196 9.44 -17.06 7.23
N ARG A 197 9.21 -17.68 8.41
CA ARG A 197 8.05 -18.56 8.59
C ARG A 197 6.73 -17.84 8.33
N LEU A 198 5.82 -18.53 7.67
CA LEU A 198 4.52 -18.00 7.24
C LEU A 198 3.35 -18.68 7.97
N GLY A 199 2.20 -18.01 7.94
CA GLY A 199 0.91 -18.45 8.43
C GLY A 199 0.97 -19.07 9.83
N VAL A 200 0.40 -20.27 9.96
CA VAL A 200 0.37 -21.02 11.23
C VAL A 200 1.77 -21.17 11.82
N LEU A 201 2.76 -21.56 11.01
CA LEU A 201 4.11 -21.85 11.50
C LEU A 201 4.87 -20.60 11.94
N GLY A 202 4.55 -19.45 11.34
CA GLY A 202 5.17 -18.16 11.66
C GLY A 202 4.47 -17.38 12.76
N PHE A 203 3.16 -17.58 12.95
CA PHE A 203 2.35 -16.62 13.70
C PHE A 203 1.29 -17.22 14.62
N LEU A 204 1.26 -18.55 14.79
CA LEU A 204 0.37 -19.16 15.78
C LEU A 204 0.67 -18.63 17.18
N SER A 205 -0.38 -18.16 17.86
CA SER A 205 -0.30 -17.70 19.24
C SER A 205 -1.51 -18.17 20.05
N THR A 206 -1.27 -18.61 21.27
CA THR A 206 -2.31 -18.99 22.24
C THR A 206 -2.83 -17.78 23.03
N GLY A 207 -2.21 -16.61 22.89
CA GLY A 207 -2.49 -15.43 23.72
C GLY A 207 -1.94 -15.56 25.15
N ASP A 208 -1.09 -16.55 25.39
CA ASP A 208 -0.39 -16.80 26.65
C ASP A 208 1.04 -17.27 26.39
N GLN A 209 1.71 -17.82 27.42
CA GLN A 209 3.11 -18.22 27.32
C GLN A 209 3.36 -19.54 26.57
N ALA A 210 2.33 -20.35 26.26
CA ALA A 210 2.52 -21.63 25.60
C ALA A 210 3.00 -21.46 24.14
N ALA A 211 2.43 -20.49 23.43
CA ALA A 211 2.90 -20.03 22.13
C ALA A 211 2.66 -18.52 22.03
N LYS A 212 3.72 -17.72 22.16
CA LYS A 212 3.61 -16.25 22.16
C LYS A 212 3.24 -15.68 20.80
N GLY A 213 3.68 -16.31 19.70
CA GLY A 213 3.52 -15.82 18.33
C GLY A 213 4.76 -15.11 17.81
N ASN A 214 4.59 -14.30 16.75
CA ASN A 214 5.64 -13.47 16.15
C ASN A 214 6.92 -14.19 15.70
N TYR A 215 6.89 -15.51 15.50
CA TYR A 215 8.06 -16.28 15.07
C TYR A 215 8.57 -15.83 13.70
N GLY A 216 7.68 -15.47 12.76
CA GLY A 216 8.03 -14.90 11.47
C GLY A 216 8.72 -13.54 11.58
N LEU A 217 8.35 -12.69 12.55
CA LEU A 217 9.07 -11.42 12.81
C LEU A 217 10.45 -11.70 13.44
N LEU A 218 10.52 -12.66 14.36
CA LEU A 218 11.78 -13.07 14.97
C LEU A 218 12.75 -13.68 13.94
N ASP A 219 12.25 -14.39 12.94
CA ASP A 219 13.02 -14.87 11.79
C ASP A 219 13.64 -13.71 11.00
N GLN A 220 12.85 -12.65 10.74
CA GLN A 220 13.35 -11.44 10.07
C GLN A 220 14.42 -10.74 10.92
N ILE A 221 14.21 -10.62 12.23
CA ILE A 221 15.20 -10.07 13.18
C ILE A 221 16.48 -10.92 13.17
N GLN A 222 16.36 -12.26 13.17
CA GLN A 222 17.52 -13.14 13.13
C GLN A 222 18.28 -13.05 11.79
N ALA A 223 17.57 -12.87 10.67
CA ALA A 223 18.21 -12.57 9.39
C ALA A 223 18.96 -11.23 9.44
N LEU A 224 18.38 -10.18 10.03
CA LEU A 224 19.02 -8.88 10.20
C LEU A 224 20.27 -8.95 11.10
N ARG A 225 20.24 -9.75 12.18
CA ARG A 225 21.41 -10.05 13.02
C ARG A 225 22.51 -10.74 12.21
N TRP A 226 22.15 -11.77 11.43
CA TRP A 226 23.09 -12.45 10.55
C TRP A 226 23.72 -11.49 9.55
N ILE A 227 22.92 -10.61 8.94
CA ILE A 227 23.39 -9.59 7.98
C ILE A 227 24.39 -8.64 8.66
N LYS A 228 24.03 -8.08 9.82
CA LYS A 228 24.92 -7.19 10.60
C LYS A 228 26.28 -7.83 10.88
N GLU A 229 26.30 -9.13 11.17
CA GLU A 229 27.52 -9.86 11.54
C GLU A 229 28.35 -10.34 10.33
N ASN A 230 27.76 -10.52 9.15
CA ASN A 230 28.40 -11.22 8.03
C ASN A 230 28.50 -10.40 6.74
N ILE A 231 27.70 -9.34 6.55
CA ILE A 231 27.57 -8.69 5.25
C ILE A 231 28.85 -7.97 4.80
N GLN A 232 29.71 -7.60 5.75
CA GLN A 232 31.02 -7.03 5.45
C GLN A 232 31.92 -7.99 4.64
N SER A 233 31.79 -9.31 4.82
CA SER A 233 32.49 -10.31 4.01
C SER A 233 32.08 -10.29 2.54
N PHE A 234 30.90 -9.73 2.23
CA PHE A 234 30.38 -9.53 0.88
C PHE A 234 30.63 -8.10 0.37
N LYS A 235 31.52 -7.34 1.03
CA LYS A 235 31.73 -5.89 0.80
C LYS A 235 30.49 -5.03 1.12
N GLY A 236 29.59 -5.46 2.00
CA GLY A 236 28.48 -4.64 2.47
C GLY A 236 28.80 -3.84 3.71
N ASP A 237 28.17 -2.69 3.88
CA ASP A 237 28.30 -1.85 5.06
C ASP A 237 27.19 -2.15 6.07
N PRO A 238 27.48 -2.77 7.23
CA PRO A 238 26.48 -3.06 8.25
C PRO A 238 25.91 -1.79 8.93
N LYS A 239 26.50 -0.61 8.68
CA LYS A 239 26.00 0.69 9.16
C LYS A 239 25.13 1.42 8.13
N ARG A 240 24.93 0.85 6.94
CA ARG A 240 24.05 1.38 5.88
C ARG A 240 23.09 0.29 5.37
N VAL A 241 22.39 -0.34 6.31
CA VAL A 241 21.32 -1.30 6.07
C VAL A 241 19.98 -0.57 6.01
N THR A 242 19.28 -0.76 4.90
CA THR A 242 17.92 -0.28 4.66
C THR A 242 17.00 -1.49 4.51
N ILE A 243 15.99 -1.60 5.36
CA ILE A 243 14.94 -2.62 5.19
C ILE A 243 13.83 -2.05 4.31
N PHE A 244 13.27 -2.87 3.42
CA PHE A 244 12.16 -2.44 2.58
C PHE A 244 11.22 -3.58 2.25
N GLY A 245 9.95 -3.27 2.00
CA GLY A 245 8.93 -4.28 1.72
C GLY A 245 7.70 -3.66 1.08
N SER A 246 6.85 -4.50 0.49
CA SER A 246 5.56 -4.11 -0.10
C SER A 246 4.42 -4.92 0.51
N GLY A 247 3.25 -4.29 0.70
CA GLY A 247 2.07 -4.91 1.30
C GLY A 247 2.32 -5.39 2.72
N ALA A 248 2.01 -6.66 3.01
CA ALA A 248 2.33 -7.27 4.32
C ALA A 248 3.83 -7.22 4.67
N GLY A 249 4.72 -7.18 3.67
CA GLY A 249 6.16 -6.98 3.90
C GLY A 249 6.47 -5.57 4.40
N ALA A 250 5.73 -4.55 3.94
CA ALA A 250 5.83 -3.19 4.46
C ALA A 250 5.26 -3.08 5.88
N SER A 251 4.18 -3.82 6.19
CA SER A 251 3.67 -3.96 7.56
C SER A 251 4.72 -4.60 8.48
N CYS A 252 5.43 -5.66 8.02
CA CYS A 252 6.58 -6.21 8.75
C CYS A 252 7.66 -5.14 8.98
N VAL A 253 8.06 -4.40 7.94
CA VAL A 253 9.05 -3.31 8.08
C VAL A 253 8.60 -2.29 9.13
N SER A 254 7.33 -1.85 9.09
CA SER A 254 6.76 -0.91 10.06
C SER A 254 6.79 -1.49 11.48
N LEU A 255 6.40 -2.74 11.68
CA LEU A 255 6.44 -3.41 12.98
C LEU A 255 7.88 -3.58 13.50
N LEU A 256 8.85 -3.87 12.63
CA LEU A 256 10.26 -3.96 13.01
C LEU A 256 10.81 -2.62 13.49
N THR A 257 10.35 -1.48 12.94
CA THR A 257 10.73 -0.15 13.46
C THR A 257 10.19 0.15 14.85
N LEU A 258 9.15 -0.57 15.29
CA LEU A 258 8.52 -0.41 16.61
C LEU A 258 9.00 -1.44 17.64
N SER A 259 9.81 -2.41 17.22
CA SER A 259 10.31 -3.48 18.09
C SER A 259 11.69 -3.15 18.64
N HIS A 260 11.84 -3.23 19.96
CA HIS A 260 13.12 -3.06 20.63
C HIS A 260 14.17 -4.14 20.23
N TYR A 261 13.72 -5.29 19.71
CA TYR A 261 14.62 -6.35 19.21
C TYR A 261 15.38 -5.95 17.93
N SER A 262 14.87 -4.94 17.22
CA SER A 262 15.41 -4.46 15.94
C SER A 262 16.43 -3.33 16.10
N GLU A 263 16.59 -2.80 17.32
CA GLU A 263 17.52 -1.71 17.60
C GLU A 263 18.94 -2.05 17.12
N ASP A 264 19.59 -1.06 16.52
CA ASP A 264 20.93 -1.18 15.93
C ASP A 264 21.09 -2.23 14.82
N LEU A 265 20.02 -2.82 14.27
CA LEU A 265 20.12 -3.81 13.18
C LEU A 265 20.04 -3.18 11.79
N PHE A 266 19.36 -2.04 11.66
CA PHE A 266 19.26 -1.26 10.42
C PHE A 266 19.10 0.22 10.75
N GLN A 267 19.21 1.09 9.73
CA GLN A 267 19.19 2.55 9.92
C GLN A 267 18.05 3.23 9.15
N LYS A 268 17.48 2.57 8.14
CA LYS A 268 16.47 3.16 7.27
C LYS A 268 15.39 2.15 6.90
N ALA A 269 14.19 2.64 6.65
CA ALA A 269 13.05 1.83 6.25
C ALA A 269 12.36 2.41 5.01
N ILE A 270 12.01 1.55 4.04
CA ILE A 270 11.12 1.90 2.93
C ILE A 270 9.84 1.07 3.02
N ILE A 271 8.71 1.74 3.20
CA ILE A 271 7.41 1.16 3.55
C ILE A 271 6.45 1.38 2.37
N GLN A 272 6.34 0.39 1.48
CA GLN A 272 5.54 0.49 0.26
C GLN A 272 4.16 -0.13 0.46
N SER A 273 3.10 0.68 0.40
CA SER A 273 1.72 0.17 0.34
C SER A 273 1.34 -0.79 1.49
N GLY A 274 1.81 -0.54 2.71
CA GLY A 274 1.42 -1.30 3.90
C GLY A 274 1.96 -0.65 5.17
N THR A 275 1.29 -0.79 6.30
CA THR A 275 1.68 -0.15 7.58
C THR A 275 1.38 -1.10 8.74
N ALA A 276 1.84 -0.76 9.94
CA ALA A 276 1.43 -1.46 11.17
C ALA A 276 0.00 -1.09 11.65
N LEU A 277 -0.67 -0.12 11.01
CA LEU A 277 -1.95 0.46 11.48
C LEU A 277 -3.19 -0.02 10.70
N SER A 278 -3.02 -0.71 9.57
CA SER A 278 -4.15 -1.27 8.82
C SER A 278 -4.84 -2.41 9.58
N SER A 279 -6.14 -2.63 9.37
CA SER A 279 -6.95 -3.65 10.08
C SER A 279 -6.41 -5.08 9.97
N TRP A 280 -5.62 -5.35 8.94
CA TRP A 280 -5.01 -6.65 8.67
C TRP A 280 -3.53 -6.73 9.06
N ALA A 281 -2.95 -5.70 9.65
CA ALA A 281 -1.53 -5.70 10.03
C ALA A 281 -1.26 -6.58 11.26
N VAL A 282 -2.18 -6.56 12.23
CA VAL A 282 -2.08 -7.25 13.53
C VAL A 282 -3.32 -8.12 13.76
N ASN A 283 -3.11 -9.30 14.31
CA ASN A 283 -4.16 -10.19 14.77
C ASN A 283 -4.45 -9.96 16.26
N TYR A 284 -5.59 -9.34 16.55
CA TYR A 284 -6.06 -9.08 17.91
C TYR A 284 -6.82 -10.26 18.55
N GLN A 285 -7.05 -11.36 17.82
CA GLN A 285 -7.78 -12.54 18.30
C GLN A 285 -7.01 -13.86 18.08
N PRO A 286 -5.72 -13.97 18.44
CA PRO A 286 -4.90 -15.14 18.11
C PRO A 286 -5.41 -16.43 18.75
N ALA A 287 -5.80 -16.38 20.04
CA ALA A 287 -6.30 -17.54 20.77
C ALA A 287 -7.53 -18.19 20.09
N LYS A 288 -8.42 -17.38 19.50
CA LYS A 288 -9.62 -17.84 18.80
C LYS A 288 -9.27 -18.69 17.57
N TYR A 289 -8.36 -18.20 16.72
CA TYR A 289 -7.98 -18.90 15.49
C TYR A 289 -7.09 -20.12 15.77
N THR A 290 -6.20 -20.03 16.76
CA THR A 290 -5.41 -21.17 17.24
C THR A 290 -6.29 -22.31 17.75
N ARG A 291 -7.33 -22.00 18.54
CA ARG A 291 -8.31 -23.01 19.00
C ARG A 291 -9.08 -23.63 17.83
N ALA A 292 -9.54 -22.83 16.88
CA ALA A 292 -10.25 -23.32 15.69
C ALA A 292 -9.37 -24.27 14.85
N LEU A 293 -8.08 -23.95 14.70
CA LEU A 293 -7.12 -24.86 14.06
C LEU A 293 -6.95 -26.14 14.85
N ALA A 294 -6.70 -26.04 16.16
CA ALA A 294 -6.49 -27.18 17.04
C ALA A 294 -7.68 -28.16 17.02
N GLU A 295 -8.92 -27.66 16.98
CA GLU A 295 -10.11 -28.49 16.82
C GLU A 295 -10.10 -29.27 15.50
N LYS A 296 -9.75 -28.62 14.37
CA LYS A 296 -9.75 -29.25 13.06
C LYS A 296 -8.70 -30.36 12.91
N VAL A 297 -7.56 -30.21 13.57
CA VAL A 297 -6.48 -31.21 13.54
C VAL A 297 -6.52 -32.18 14.72
N GLY A 298 -7.54 -32.14 15.57
CA GLY A 298 -7.71 -33.08 16.68
C GLY A 298 -6.78 -32.83 17.88
N CYS A 299 -6.31 -31.61 18.07
CA CYS A 299 -5.53 -31.16 19.24
C CYS A 299 -6.38 -30.34 20.23
N ASN A 300 -7.62 -30.79 20.50
CA ASN A 300 -8.59 -30.05 21.34
C ASN A 300 -8.35 -30.24 22.86
N MET A 301 -7.14 -29.90 23.31
CA MET A 301 -6.75 -29.95 24.73
C MET A 301 -7.05 -28.61 25.41
N LEU A 302 -7.59 -28.62 26.63
CA LEU A 302 -7.90 -27.37 27.35
C LEU A 302 -6.64 -26.62 27.78
N ASP A 303 -5.63 -27.35 28.24
CA ASP A 303 -4.31 -26.79 28.56
C ASP A 303 -3.60 -26.36 27.27
N THR A 304 -3.06 -25.14 27.26
CA THR A 304 -2.45 -24.54 26.08
C THR A 304 -1.07 -25.11 25.78
N ILE A 305 -0.34 -25.62 26.78
CA ILE A 305 0.96 -26.27 26.60
C ILE A 305 0.74 -27.63 25.91
N ASP A 306 -0.18 -28.45 26.43
CA ASP A 306 -0.53 -29.74 25.82
C ASP A 306 -1.08 -29.56 24.39
N LEU A 307 -1.84 -28.48 24.15
CA LEU A 307 -2.32 -28.12 22.81
C LEU A 307 -1.16 -27.84 21.86
N VAL A 308 -0.20 -27.01 22.26
CA VAL A 308 0.96 -26.65 21.44
C VAL A 308 1.84 -27.87 21.18
N GLU A 309 2.10 -28.71 22.18
CA GLU A 309 2.86 -29.96 22.03
C GLU A 309 2.15 -30.90 21.03
N CYS A 310 0.82 -31.01 21.09
CA CYS A 310 0.06 -31.77 20.09
C CYS A 310 0.24 -31.20 18.67
N LEU A 311 0.20 -29.87 18.50
CA LEU A 311 0.41 -29.22 17.20
C LEU A 311 1.84 -29.36 16.68
N GLN A 312 2.85 -29.36 17.55
CA GLN A 312 4.25 -29.62 17.18
C GLN A 312 4.44 -31.03 16.61
N ASN A 313 3.66 -32.00 17.10
CA ASN A 313 3.68 -33.38 16.61
C ASN A 313 2.93 -33.61 15.29
N LYS A 314 2.19 -32.61 14.79
CA LYS A 314 1.49 -32.71 13.49
C LYS A 314 2.45 -32.57 12.31
N ASN A 315 2.08 -33.17 11.18
CA ASN A 315 2.76 -32.85 9.92
C ASN A 315 2.40 -31.41 9.52
N TYR A 316 3.38 -30.63 9.07
CA TYR A 316 3.14 -29.23 8.69
C TYR A 316 2.05 -29.09 7.62
N LYS A 317 1.93 -30.07 6.69
CA LYS A 317 0.90 -30.10 5.65
C LYS A 317 -0.51 -30.14 6.25
N GLU A 318 -0.69 -30.98 7.28
CA GLU A 318 -1.96 -31.09 8.00
C GLU A 318 -2.37 -29.75 8.66
N LEU A 319 -1.40 -28.90 9.01
CA LEU A 319 -1.65 -27.58 9.61
C LEU A 319 -2.01 -26.53 8.57
N ILE A 320 -1.23 -26.41 7.49
CA ILE A 320 -1.39 -25.34 6.49
C ILE A 320 -2.58 -25.57 5.55
N GLU A 321 -3.03 -26.81 5.37
CA GLU A 321 -4.17 -27.16 4.52
C GLU A 321 -5.53 -26.87 5.20
N GLN A 322 -5.53 -26.44 6.47
CA GLN A 322 -6.78 -26.15 7.18
C GLN A 322 -7.35 -24.78 6.82
N TYR A 323 -8.61 -24.78 6.36
CA TYR A 323 -9.33 -23.54 6.08
C TYR A 323 -9.78 -22.84 7.38
N ILE A 324 -9.06 -21.80 7.80
CA ILE A 324 -9.39 -20.96 8.96
C ILE A 324 -9.73 -19.55 8.45
N THR A 325 -11.02 -19.24 8.36
CA THR A 325 -11.49 -17.96 7.82
C THR A 325 -11.46 -16.88 8.91
N PRO A 326 -10.69 -15.80 8.74
CA PRO A 326 -10.79 -14.65 9.62
C PRO A 326 -12.07 -13.85 9.35
N ALA A 327 -12.35 -12.88 10.22
CA ALA A 327 -13.26 -11.80 9.85
C ALA A 327 -12.76 -11.10 8.58
N LYS A 328 -13.66 -10.66 7.70
CA LYS A 328 -13.29 -9.96 6.46
C LYS A 328 -12.41 -8.74 6.78
N TYR A 329 -11.39 -8.50 5.94
CA TYR A 329 -10.35 -7.46 6.12
C TYR A 329 -9.46 -7.60 7.37
N HIS A 330 -9.50 -8.75 8.03
CA HIS A 330 -8.61 -9.11 9.14
C HIS A 330 -7.86 -10.40 8.81
N ILE A 331 -6.88 -10.74 9.64
CA ILE A 331 -6.01 -11.90 9.48
C ILE A 331 -6.23 -12.93 10.59
N ALA A 332 -6.05 -14.22 10.26
CA ALA A 332 -6.17 -15.32 11.22
C ALA A 332 -4.83 -15.67 11.89
N PHE A 333 -3.75 -15.62 11.11
CA PHE A 333 -2.38 -15.86 11.57
C PHE A 333 -1.47 -14.77 10.98
N GLY A 334 -0.96 -13.91 11.84
CA GLY A 334 -0.02 -12.84 11.54
C GLY A 334 0.47 -12.20 12.84
N PRO A 335 1.15 -11.05 12.79
CA PRO A 335 1.71 -10.41 13.98
C PRO A 335 0.69 -10.23 15.12
N VAL A 336 1.13 -10.38 16.36
CA VAL A 336 0.31 -10.21 17.57
C VAL A 336 0.98 -9.24 18.54
N ILE A 337 0.20 -8.60 19.41
CA ILE A 337 0.72 -7.85 20.55
C ILE A 337 1.04 -8.86 21.65
N ASP A 338 2.29 -9.28 21.73
CA ASP A 338 2.77 -10.29 22.68
C ASP A 338 3.31 -9.68 23.98
N GLY A 339 3.45 -8.35 24.05
CA GLY A 339 4.02 -7.64 25.19
C GLY A 339 5.55 -7.74 25.26
N ASP A 340 6.19 -8.21 24.18
CA ASP A 340 7.63 -8.47 24.10
C ASP A 340 8.17 -8.00 22.75
N VAL A 341 8.02 -8.79 21.67
CA VAL A 341 8.45 -8.37 20.33
C VAL A 341 7.69 -7.12 19.88
N ILE A 342 6.37 -7.11 20.08
CA ILE A 342 5.48 -5.96 19.89
C ILE A 342 4.88 -5.64 21.27
N PRO A 343 5.44 -4.65 22.00
CA PRO A 343 5.10 -4.40 23.40
C PRO A 343 3.67 -3.93 23.65
N ASP A 344 3.11 -3.15 22.72
CA ASP A 344 1.76 -2.57 22.82
C ASP A 344 1.16 -2.38 21.42
N ASP A 345 -0.04 -1.83 21.33
CA ASP A 345 -0.66 -1.49 20.06
C ASP A 345 0.25 -0.58 19.21
N PRO A 346 0.46 -0.88 17.92
CA PRO A 346 1.34 -0.07 17.06
C PRO A 346 0.98 1.41 17.03
N GLN A 347 -0.29 1.78 17.17
CA GLN A 347 -0.69 3.18 17.27
C GLN A 347 -0.10 3.83 18.52
N ILE A 348 -0.18 3.15 19.67
CA ILE A 348 0.36 3.62 20.95
C ILE A 348 1.89 3.75 20.87
N LEU A 349 2.57 2.75 20.28
CA LEU A 349 4.03 2.76 20.13
C LEU A 349 4.52 3.91 19.24
N MET A 350 3.78 4.22 18.17
CA MET A 350 4.10 5.37 17.30
C MET A 350 3.85 6.70 18.01
N GLU A 351 2.75 6.84 18.76
CA GLU A 351 2.47 8.03 19.57
C GLU A 351 3.55 8.28 20.64
N GLN A 352 4.14 7.21 21.19
CA GLN A 352 5.24 7.26 22.17
C GLN A 352 6.62 7.56 21.53
N GLY A 353 6.77 7.41 20.21
CA GLY A 353 8.00 7.73 19.50
C GLY A 353 9.06 6.62 19.54
N GLU A 354 8.69 5.35 19.66
CA GLU A 354 9.65 4.22 19.69
C GLU A 354 10.43 4.03 18.36
N PHE A 355 9.90 4.54 17.26
CA PHE A 355 10.41 4.40 15.89
C PHE A 355 11.19 5.60 15.33
N LEU A 356 11.60 6.55 16.17
CA LEU A 356 12.15 7.84 15.72
C LEU A 356 13.60 7.81 15.24
N ASN A 357 14.31 6.70 15.43
CA ASN A 357 15.73 6.57 15.13
C ASN A 357 16.03 6.26 13.65
N TYR A 358 15.01 6.15 12.80
CA TYR A 358 15.16 5.70 11.42
C TYR A 358 14.86 6.82 10.42
N ASP A 359 15.55 6.81 9.27
CA ASP A 359 15.04 7.56 8.11
C ASP A 359 13.94 6.70 7.46
N ILE A 360 12.78 7.30 7.15
CA ILE A 360 11.65 6.58 6.54
C ILE A 360 11.25 7.19 5.20
N MET A 361 11.14 6.32 4.20
CA MET A 361 10.41 6.57 2.97
C MET A 361 9.16 5.71 2.96
N LEU A 362 7.99 6.30 2.68
CA LEU A 362 6.74 5.55 2.61
C LEU A 362 5.81 6.10 1.54
N GLY A 363 4.87 5.28 1.08
CA GLY A 363 3.92 5.72 0.08
C GLY A 363 2.93 4.65 -0.32
N VAL A 364 2.04 5.05 -1.23
CA VAL A 364 0.88 4.28 -1.66
C VAL A 364 0.66 4.42 -3.16
N ASN A 365 -0.07 3.48 -3.74
CA ASN A 365 -0.49 3.50 -5.14
C ASN A 365 -1.87 4.19 -5.26
N GLN A 366 -2.18 4.70 -6.44
CA GLN A 366 -3.39 5.49 -6.69
C GLN A 366 -4.70 4.70 -6.43
N GLY A 367 -4.73 3.41 -6.74
CA GLY A 367 -5.93 2.56 -6.72
C GLY A 367 -5.66 1.20 -6.09
N GLU A 368 -5.03 1.18 -4.91
CA GLU A 368 -4.72 -0.04 -4.12
C GLU A 368 -5.91 -1.01 -4.06
N GLY A 369 -7.08 -0.47 -3.71
CA GLY A 369 -8.33 -1.20 -3.50
C GLY A 369 -9.03 -1.63 -4.79
N PHE A 370 -8.30 -1.86 -5.87
CA PHE A 370 -8.84 -2.34 -7.14
C PHE A 370 -9.67 -3.62 -6.97
N LYS A 371 -9.18 -4.58 -6.17
CA LYS A 371 -9.86 -5.87 -5.92
C LYS A 371 -11.18 -5.76 -5.16
N PHE A 372 -11.40 -4.67 -4.44
CA PHE A 372 -12.63 -4.44 -3.66
C PHE A 372 -13.89 -4.36 -4.53
N VAL A 373 -13.77 -4.01 -5.81
CA VAL A 373 -14.89 -3.93 -6.75
C VAL A 373 -14.98 -5.16 -7.66
N ASP A 374 -14.12 -6.18 -7.48
CA ASP A 374 -14.21 -7.41 -8.27
C ASP A 374 -15.58 -8.08 -8.06
N GLY A 375 -16.19 -8.52 -9.16
CA GLY A 375 -17.49 -9.20 -9.15
C GLY A 375 -18.73 -8.29 -9.10
N ILE A 376 -18.56 -6.97 -8.88
CA ILE A 376 -19.67 -5.99 -8.90
C ILE A 376 -19.57 -4.95 -10.03
N VAL A 377 -18.47 -4.95 -10.79
CA VAL A 377 -18.31 -4.13 -11.99
C VAL A 377 -19.04 -4.80 -13.16
N ASP A 378 -19.91 -4.05 -13.83
CA ASP A 378 -20.65 -4.53 -14.99
C ASP A 378 -19.83 -4.50 -16.30
N SER A 379 -20.41 -4.99 -17.40
CA SER A 379 -19.74 -5.03 -18.71
C SER A 379 -19.47 -3.66 -19.33
N GLU A 380 -20.08 -2.60 -18.81
CA GLU A 380 -19.87 -1.21 -19.22
C GLU A 380 -18.95 -0.47 -18.23
N ASP A 381 -18.14 -1.22 -17.47
CA ASP A 381 -17.15 -0.66 -16.55
C ASP A 381 -17.80 0.17 -15.40
N GLY A 382 -19.08 -0.07 -15.13
CA GLY A 382 -19.88 0.65 -14.14
C GLY A 382 -20.13 -0.12 -12.85
N VAL A 383 -20.56 0.59 -11.80
CA VAL A 383 -21.16 -0.01 -10.59
C VAL A 383 -22.56 0.58 -10.37
N SER A 384 -23.53 -0.28 -10.06
CA SER A 384 -24.91 0.14 -9.79
C SER A 384 -25.02 0.86 -8.44
N ALA A 385 -26.06 1.67 -8.24
CA ALA A 385 -26.28 2.34 -6.95
C ALA A 385 -26.54 1.33 -5.81
N ASN A 386 -27.20 0.20 -6.12
CA ASN A 386 -27.47 -0.84 -5.14
C ASN A 386 -26.20 -1.55 -4.70
N ASP A 387 -25.31 -1.87 -5.64
CA ASP A 387 -24.03 -2.51 -5.35
C ASP A 387 -23.10 -1.57 -4.59
N PHE A 388 -23.14 -0.27 -4.91
CA PHE A 388 -22.45 0.76 -4.13
C PHE A 388 -22.94 0.79 -2.68
N ASP A 389 -24.24 0.89 -2.47
CA ASP A 389 -24.82 0.92 -1.12
C ASP A 389 -24.51 -0.37 -0.33
N PHE A 390 -24.59 -1.52 -1.00
CA PHE A 390 -24.26 -2.81 -0.40
C PHE A 390 -22.78 -2.89 -0.02
N ALA A 391 -21.87 -2.54 -0.92
CA ALA A 391 -20.43 -2.58 -0.67
C ALA A 391 -20.02 -1.67 0.50
N VAL A 392 -20.57 -0.44 0.57
CA VAL A 392 -20.30 0.47 1.70
C VAL A 392 -20.87 -0.09 3.01
N SER A 393 -22.07 -0.68 2.96
CA SER A 393 -22.69 -1.28 4.15
C SER A 393 -21.87 -2.46 4.67
N ASP A 394 -21.50 -3.39 3.78
CA ASP A 394 -20.68 -4.56 4.06
C ASP A 394 -19.31 -4.16 4.63
N PHE A 395 -18.69 -3.12 4.05
CA PHE A 395 -17.44 -2.56 4.54
C PHE A 395 -17.55 -2.08 6.00
N VAL A 396 -18.58 -1.28 6.31
CA VAL A 396 -18.78 -0.72 7.65
C VAL A 396 -19.04 -1.82 8.68
N ASP A 397 -19.86 -2.80 8.32
CA ASP A 397 -20.25 -3.89 9.22
C ASP A 397 -19.04 -4.75 9.59
N HIS A 398 -18.12 -5.01 8.66
CA HIS A 398 -16.93 -5.84 8.91
C HIS A 398 -15.80 -5.14 9.67
N LEU A 399 -15.59 -3.84 9.44
CA LEU A 399 -14.48 -3.10 10.08
C LEU A 399 -14.88 -2.46 11.40
N TYR A 400 -16.11 -1.99 11.50
CA TYR A 400 -16.56 -1.32 12.72
C TYR A 400 -17.46 -2.24 13.56
N GLY A 401 -18.16 -3.23 13.00
CA GLY A 401 -19.15 -4.08 13.68
C GLY A 401 -20.58 -3.54 13.62
N TYR A 402 -21.55 -4.18 14.29
CA TYR A 402 -22.99 -3.81 14.25
C TYR A 402 -23.64 -3.51 15.63
N PRO A 403 -23.53 -2.29 16.18
CA PRO A 403 -24.35 -1.79 17.28
C PRO A 403 -25.36 -0.73 16.81
N GLU A 404 -26.42 -0.52 17.60
CA GLU A 404 -27.41 0.56 17.40
C GLU A 404 -26.73 1.93 17.28
N GLY A 405 -27.04 2.70 16.22
CA GLY A 405 -26.49 4.05 15.96
C GLY A 405 -25.54 4.17 14.76
N LYS A 406 -25.07 3.04 14.19
CA LYS A 406 -24.14 3.03 13.04
C LYS A 406 -24.71 3.42 11.69
N ASP A 407 -26.01 3.64 11.58
CA ASP A 407 -26.61 4.25 10.39
C ASP A 407 -25.99 5.61 10.10
N THR A 408 -25.65 6.39 11.14
CA THR A 408 -24.97 7.68 10.97
C THR A 408 -23.61 7.52 10.29
N LEU A 409 -22.79 6.54 10.71
CA LEU A 409 -21.47 6.32 10.12
C LEU A 409 -21.59 5.86 8.67
N ARG A 410 -22.46 4.89 8.41
CA ARG A 410 -22.71 4.34 7.07
C ARG A 410 -23.20 5.41 6.11
N GLU A 411 -24.20 6.19 6.49
CA GLU A 411 -24.76 7.26 5.65
C GLU A 411 -23.75 8.40 5.45
N THR A 412 -22.91 8.69 6.45
CA THR A 412 -21.83 9.67 6.29
C THR A 412 -20.77 9.18 5.31
N ILE A 413 -20.35 7.90 5.38
CA ILE A 413 -19.39 7.33 4.43
C ILE A 413 -19.96 7.36 3.00
N LYS A 414 -21.21 6.90 2.81
CA LYS A 414 -21.91 7.00 1.52
C LYS A 414 -21.93 8.44 1.01
N PHE A 415 -22.27 9.39 1.87
CA PHE A 415 -22.29 10.81 1.51
C PHE A 415 -20.92 11.31 1.06
N MET A 416 -19.87 10.95 1.81
CA MET A 416 -18.50 11.38 1.51
C MET A 416 -17.96 10.77 0.22
N TYR A 417 -18.35 9.54 -0.13
CA TYR A 417 -17.88 8.84 -1.33
C TYR A 417 -18.86 8.89 -2.51
N THR A 418 -19.91 9.69 -2.42
CA THR A 418 -20.77 10.04 -3.56
C THR A 418 -20.20 11.27 -4.27
N ASP A 419 -19.97 11.18 -5.58
CA ASP A 419 -19.73 12.37 -6.40
C ASP A 419 -21.06 13.10 -6.62
N TRP A 420 -21.32 14.12 -5.81
CA TRP A 420 -22.55 14.91 -5.92
C TRP A 420 -22.65 15.76 -7.18
N ALA A 421 -21.54 16.00 -7.89
CA ALA A 421 -21.53 16.70 -9.16
C ALA A 421 -21.90 15.78 -10.34
N ASP A 422 -21.73 14.47 -10.18
CA ASP A 422 -22.00 13.45 -11.22
C ASP A 422 -22.58 12.16 -10.62
N LYS A 423 -23.61 12.31 -9.78
CA LYS A 423 -24.16 11.25 -8.92
C LYS A 423 -24.60 10.00 -9.67
N GLU A 424 -25.16 10.17 -10.86
CA GLU A 424 -25.76 9.08 -11.62
C GLU A 424 -24.73 8.27 -12.40
N ASN A 425 -23.48 8.74 -12.51
CA ASN A 425 -22.44 8.10 -13.31
C ASN A 425 -21.93 6.80 -12.67
N PRO A 426 -22.14 5.63 -13.32
CA PRO A 426 -21.76 4.34 -12.77
C PRO A 426 -20.23 4.13 -12.73
N GLU A 427 -19.46 4.69 -13.66
CA GLU A 427 -17.99 4.62 -13.64
C GLU A 427 -17.43 5.43 -12.47
N THR A 428 -18.04 6.58 -12.15
CA THR A 428 -17.65 7.41 -11.02
C THR A 428 -17.94 6.69 -9.70
N ARG A 429 -19.09 6.00 -9.58
CA ARG A 429 -19.38 5.14 -8.41
C ARG A 429 -18.34 4.05 -8.22
N ARG A 430 -17.91 3.38 -9.31
CA ARG A 430 -16.80 2.41 -9.25
C ARG A 430 -15.52 3.05 -8.70
N LYS A 431 -15.12 4.20 -9.28
CA LYS A 431 -13.91 4.92 -8.85
C LYS A 431 -13.96 5.30 -7.37
N THR A 432 -15.12 5.73 -6.87
CA THR A 432 -15.25 6.13 -5.47
C THR A 432 -15.28 4.95 -4.51
N LEU A 433 -15.74 3.75 -4.92
CA LEU A 433 -15.59 2.53 -4.12
C LEU A 433 -14.14 2.06 -4.03
N VAL A 434 -13.41 2.04 -5.15
CA VAL A 434 -11.96 1.75 -5.15
C VAL A 434 -11.24 2.75 -4.24
N ALA A 435 -11.57 4.04 -4.36
CA ALA A 435 -11.03 5.09 -3.50
C ALA A 435 -11.38 4.89 -2.02
N LEU A 436 -12.61 4.51 -1.67
CA LEU A 436 -13.01 4.26 -0.28
C LEU A 436 -12.13 3.20 0.38
N PHE A 437 -11.96 2.08 -0.30
CA PHE A 437 -11.15 0.98 0.22
C PHE A 437 -9.66 1.34 0.24
N THR A 438 -9.17 1.99 -0.81
CA THR A 438 -7.79 2.53 -0.90
C THR A 438 -7.49 3.48 0.25
N ASP A 439 -8.41 4.42 0.50
CA ASP A 439 -8.25 5.47 1.50
C ASP A 439 -8.17 4.91 2.91
N HIS A 440 -9.09 4.02 3.27
CA HIS A 440 -9.15 3.47 4.62
C HIS A 440 -8.01 2.48 4.89
N GLN A 441 -7.76 1.56 3.97
CA GLN A 441 -6.83 0.46 4.22
C GLN A 441 -5.36 0.82 4.00
N TRP A 442 -5.04 1.82 3.16
CA TRP A 442 -3.68 2.21 2.82
C TRP A 442 -3.37 3.69 3.05
N VAL A 443 -4.15 4.62 2.49
CA VAL A 443 -3.78 6.05 2.48
C VAL A 443 -3.81 6.65 3.87
N ALA A 444 -4.93 6.55 4.59
CA ALA A 444 -5.10 7.10 5.93
C ALA A 444 -4.05 6.55 6.92
N PRO A 445 -3.82 5.22 7.01
CA PRO A 445 -2.79 4.71 7.91
C PRO A 445 -1.36 5.07 7.47
N ALA A 446 -1.08 5.20 6.17
CA ALA A 446 0.23 5.67 5.68
C ALA A 446 0.48 7.14 6.06
N VAL A 447 -0.53 8.02 5.91
CA VAL A 447 -0.40 9.42 6.33
C VAL A 447 -0.28 9.53 7.85
N ALA A 448 -1.05 8.76 8.63
CA ALA A 448 -0.91 8.72 10.09
C ALA A 448 0.50 8.30 10.52
N THR A 449 1.07 7.27 9.87
CA THR A 449 2.45 6.83 10.10
C THR A 449 3.46 7.93 9.75
N ALA A 450 3.27 8.60 8.61
CA ALA A 450 4.15 9.68 8.15
C ALA A 450 4.12 10.89 9.09
N ASP A 451 2.92 11.27 9.55
CA ASP A 451 2.70 12.39 10.46
C ASP A 451 3.35 12.12 11.81
N LEU A 452 3.09 10.95 12.40
CA LEU A 452 3.69 10.55 13.69
C LEU A 452 5.22 10.50 13.60
N HIS A 453 5.78 9.95 12.53
CA HIS A 453 7.24 9.90 12.36
C HIS A 453 7.86 11.28 12.19
N ALA A 454 7.27 12.12 11.33
CA ALA A 454 7.81 13.44 11.01
C ALA A 454 7.58 14.47 12.14
N GLN A 455 6.57 14.26 13.01
CA GLN A 455 6.25 15.17 14.12
C GLN A 455 7.41 15.38 15.07
N TYR A 456 8.25 14.36 15.25
CA TYR A 456 9.42 14.42 16.13
C TYR A 456 10.72 14.82 15.40
N GLY A 457 10.62 15.22 14.13
CA GLY A 457 11.75 15.73 13.34
C GLY A 457 12.56 14.66 12.61
N SER A 458 12.14 13.40 12.66
CA SER A 458 12.80 12.32 11.93
C SER A 458 12.63 12.50 10.41
N PRO A 459 13.64 12.18 9.57
CA PRO A 459 13.54 12.36 8.13
C PRO A 459 12.50 11.44 7.50
N THR A 460 11.45 12.05 6.94
CA THR A 460 10.34 11.36 6.29
C THR A 460 10.21 11.80 4.83
N TYR A 461 9.97 10.85 3.93
CA TYR A 461 9.66 11.12 2.51
C TYR A 461 8.40 10.36 2.11
N PHE A 462 7.40 11.08 1.60
CA PHE A 462 6.15 10.48 1.16
C PHE A 462 6.06 10.45 -0.38
N TYR A 463 5.57 9.35 -0.95
CA TYR A 463 5.23 9.28 -2.37
C TYR A 463 3.80 8.79 -2.60
N ALA A 464 3.27 9.14 -3.77
CA ALA A 464 2.10 8.48 -4.32
C ALA A 464 2.40 8.02 -5.75
N PHE A 465 2.15 6.74 -6.04
CA PHE A 465 2.50 6.09 -7.30
C PHE A 465 1.29 6.04 -8.24
N TYR A 466 1.43 6.67 -9.40
CA TYR A 466 0.36 6.98 -10.36
C TYR A 466 0.64 6.39 -11.75
N HIS A 467 1.37 5.29 -11.80
CA HIS A 467 1.75 4.65 -13.05
C HIS A 467 1.72 3.14 -12.90
N HIS A 468 1.40 2.42 -13.96
CA HIS A 468 1.48 0.97 -14.00
C HIS A 468 1.72 0.52 -15.45
N CYS A 469 2.19 -0.71 -15.61
CA CYS A 469 2.39 -1.28 -16.93
C CYS A 469 1.06 -1.73 -17.53
N GLN A 470 1.02 -1.84 -18.85
CA GLN A 470 -0.12 -2.45 -19.53
C GLN A 470 -0.02 -3.98 -19.40
N SER A 471 -1.12 -4.59 -18.95
CA SER A 471 -1.30 -6.03 -18.84
C SER A 471 -2.70 -6.39 -19.29
N ASP A 472 -2.84 -7.46 -20.06
CA ASP A 472 -4.14 -7.97 -20.52
C ASP A 472 -5.00 -8.48 -19.34
N MET A 473 -4.37 -8.78 -18.20
CA MET A 473 -5.05 -9.27 -16.99
C MET A 473 -5.64 -8.15 -16.15
N LYS A 474 -5.33 -6.89 -16.48
CA LYS A 474 -5.81 -5.72 -15.74
C LYS A 474 -6.77 -4.92 -16.62
N PRO A 475 -7.99 -4.62 -16.15
CA PRO A 475 -8.95 -3.83 -16.92
C PRO A 475 -8.39 -2.46 -17.31
N SER A 476 -8.75 -1.98 -18.51
CA SER A 476 -8.23 -0.72 -19.07
C SER A 476 -8.55 0.55 -18.27
N TRP A 477 -9.51 0.45 -17.35
CA TRP A 477 -9.94 1.54 -16.48
C TRP A 477 -9.17 1.61 -15.17
N ALA A 478 -8.45 0.55 -14.80
CA ALA A 478 -7.82 0.44 -13.49
C ALA A 478 -6.56 1.29 -13.42
N ASP A 479 -6.49 2.15 -12.40
CA ASP A 479 -5.31 2.93 -12.04
C ASP A 479 -4.25 2.03 -11.37
N SER A 480 -3.10 2.58 -10.95
CA SER A 480 -2.04 1.82 -10.25
C SER A 480 -2.58 1.07 -9.03
N ALA A 481 -2.56 -0.25 -9.08
CA ALA A 481 -3.15 -1.14 -8.09
C ALA A 481 -2.11 -1.67 -7.09
N HIS A 482 -2.54 -2.49 -6.14
CA HIS A 482 -1.65 -3.00 -5.10
C HIS A 482 -0.47 -3.81 -5.66
N GLY A 483 0.75 -3.38 -5.32
CA GLY A 483 2.01 -3.99 -5.73
C GLY A 483 2.51 -3.64 -7.13
N ASP A 484 1.84 -2.74 -7.86
CA ASP A 484 2.26 -2.32 -9.21
C ASP A 484 3.58 -1.55 -9.23
N GLU A 485 4.06 -1.04 -8.10
CA GLU A 485 5.35 -0.36 -7.97
C GLU A 485 6.54 -1.33 -7.93
N VAL A 486 6.32 -2.57 -7.47
CA VAL A 486 7.33 -3.62 -7.31
C VAL A 486 8.18 -3.84 -8.57
N PRO A 487 7.62 -4.07 -9.78
CA PRO A 487 8.45 -4.26 -10.98
C PRO A 487 9.35 -3.06 -11.30
N TYR A 488 8.94 -1.83 -10.97
CA TYR A 488 9.75 -0.64 -11.19
C TYR A 488 10.89 -0.52 -10.18
N VAL A 489 10.65 -0.88 -8.92
CA VAL A 489 11.66 -0.91 -7.85
C VAL A 489 12.75 -1.95 -8.14
N PHE A 490 12.39 -3.09 -8.72
CA PHE A 490 13.34 -4.17 -9.03
C PHE A 490 13.92 -4.13 -10.45
N GLY A 491 13.62 -3.08 -11.23
CA GLY A 491 14.27 -2.91 -12.52
C GLY A 491 13.75 -3.82 -13.64
N ILE A 492 12.62 -4.51 -13.44
CA ILE A 492 12.08 -5.48 -14.41
C ILE A 492 11.91 -4.89 -15.83
N PRO A 493 11.43 -3.64 -16.01
CA PRO A 493 11.36 -3.04 -17.34
C PRO A 493 12.68 -3.06 -18.12
N MET A 494 13.85 -3.10 -17.46
CA MET A 494 15.17 -3.11 -18.11
C MET A 494 15.54 -4.42 -18.78
N ILE A 495 14.88 -5.54 -18.42
CA ILE A 495 15.04 -6.86 -19.04
C ILE A 495 13.83 -7.27 -19.88
N GLY A 496 12.72 -6.55 -19.75
CA GLY A 496 11.46 -6.82 -20.45
C GLY A 496 10.50 -7.69 -19.66
N PRO A 497 9.41 -8.17 -20.30
CA PRO A 497 8.44 -9.04 -19.65
C PRO A 497 9.09 -10.32 -19.13
N THR A 498 8.69 -10.75 -17.94
CA THR A 498 9.09 -12.04 -17.34
C THR A 498 7.87 -12.90 -17.10
N ASP A 499 8.06 -14.18 -16.79
CA ASP A 499 6.94 -15.10 -16.50
C ASP A 499 6.10 -14.64 -15.30
N LEU A 500 6.74 -13.99 -14.31
CA LEU A 500 6.06 -13.47 -13.12
C LEU A 500 5.46 -12.08 -13.35
N PHE A 501 6.16 -11.22 -14.10
CA PHE A 501 5.73 -9.89 -14.45
C PHE A 501 5.45 -9.83 -15.96
N ASN A 502 4.33 -10.44 -16.36
CA ASN A 502 3.89 -10.47 -17.74
C ASN A 502 3.22 -9.15 -18.16
N CYS A 503 4.03 -8.10 -18.17
CA CYS A 503 3.64 -6.74 -18.52
C CYS A 503 4.38 -6.30 -19.77
N ASN A 504 3.67 -5.63 -20.69
CA ASN A 504 4.32 -5.07 -21.87
C ASN A 504 4.97 -3.72 -21.51
N PHE A 505 6.25 -3.77 -21.14
CA PHE A 505 6.99 -2.58 -20.73
C PHE A 505 7.39 -1.71 -21.93
N SER A 506 6.92 -0.47 -21.92
CA SER A 506 7.31 0.59 -22.84
C SER A 506 8.64 1.23 -22.43
N LYS A 507 9.21 2.04 -23.32
CA LYS A 507 10.38 2.87 -22.99
C LYS A 507 10.15 3.87 -21.85
N ASN A 508 8.89 4.29 -21.63
CA ASN A 508 8.57 5.13 -20.49
C ASN A 508 8.65 4.35 -19.18
N ASP A 509 8.35 3.04 -19.20
CA ASP A 509 8.47 2.16 -18.03
C ASP A 509 9.92 1.93 -17.65
N VAL A 510 10.80 1.77 -18.66
CA VAL A 510 12.26 1.70 -18.46
C VAL A 510 12.78 2.97 -17.80
N MET A 511 12.38 4.15 -18.32
CA MET A 511 12.76 5.44 -17.74
C MET A 511 12.26 5.57 -16.30
N LEU A 512 10.98 5.25 -16.05
CA LEU A 512 10.41 5.37 -14.71
C LEU A 512 11.07 4.41 -13.72
N SER A 513 11.38 3.19 -14.14
CA SER A 513 12.07 2.22 -13.29
C SER A 513 13.49 2.69 -12.93
N ALA A 514 14.23 3.25 -13.88
CA ALA A 514 15.53 3.87 -13.59
C ALA A 514 15.41 5.02 -12.57
N VAL A 515 14.40 5.88 -12.71
CA VAL A 515 14.11 6.98 -11.76
C VAL A 515 13.82 6.44 -10.36
N VAL A 516 12.93 5.45 -10.26
CA VAL A 516 12.53 4.82 -8.99
C VAL A 516 13.74 4.18 -8.32
N MET A 517 14.50 3.35 -9.04
CA MET A 517 15.72 2.73 -8.50
C MET A 517 16.75 3.77 -8.04
N THR A 518 16.88 4.90 -8.76
CA THR A 518 17.75 6.00 -8.33
C THR A 518 17.30 6.57 -6.98
N TYR A 519 16.02 6.90 -6.81
CA TYR A 519 15.51 7.41 -5.54
C TYR A 519 15.66 6.41 -4.38
N TRP A 520 15.32 5.14 -4.61
CA TRP A 520 15.40 4.08 -3.59
C TRP A 520 16.85 3.83 -3.16
N THR A 521 17.78 3.76 -4.12
CA THR A 521 19.19 3.47 -3.82
C THR A 521 19.92 4.68 -3.27
N ASN A 522 19.57 5.90 -3.67
CA ASN A 522 20.02 7.14 -3.04
C ASN A 522 19.61 7.21 -1.57
N PHE A 523 18.35 6.92 -1.29
CA PHE A 523 17.85 6.85 0.08
C PHE A 523 18.61 5.80 0.90
N ALA A 524 18.86 4.61 0.35
CA ALA A 524 19.67 3.61 1.03
C ALA A 524 21.12 4.08 1.31
N LYS A 525 21.72 4.79 0.35
CA LYS A 525 23.08 5.36 0.44
C LYS A 525 23.19 6.43 1.51
N THR A 526 22.24 7.37 1.59
CA THR A 526 22.42 8.64 2.32
C THR A 526 21.30 9.02 3.28
N GLY A 527 20.10 8.43 3.14
CA GLY A 527 18.89 8.87 3.86
C GLY A 527 18.14 9.99 3.13
N ASP A 528 18.66 10.44 1.99
CA ASP A 528 18.03 11.43 1.12
C ASP A 528 17.86 10.82 -0.28
N PRO A 529 16.62 10.68 -0.79
CA PRO A 529 16.39 10.12 -2.12
C PRO A 529 17.02 10.97 -3.24
N ASN A 530 17.39 12.22 -2.98
CA ASN A 530 18.00 13.10 -3.98
C ASN A 530 19.54 12.98 -4.05
N GLN A 531 20.17 12.17 -3.18
CA GLN A 531 21.64 12.11 -3.06
C GLN A 531 22.16 10.66 -3.00
N PRO A 532 23.31 10.35 -3.61
CA PRO A 532 24.25 11.27 -4.27
C PRO A 532 24.03 11.38 -5.79
N VAL A 533 23.20 10.52 -6.38
CA VAL A 533 23.05 10.45 -7.84
C VAL A 533 21.92 11.38 -8.28
N PRO A 534 22.18 12.42 -9.09
CA PRO A 534 21.13 13.27 -9.64
C PRO A 534 20.28 12.50 -10.66
N GLN A 535 19.04 12.97 -10.86
CA GLN A 535 18.08 12.41 -11.80
C GLN A 535 18.40 12.81 -13.25
N ASP A 536 19.59 12.48 -13.77
CA ASP A 536 20.02 12.87 -15.13
C ASP A 536 19.54 11.89 -16.22
N THR A 537 19.29 12.37 -17.45
CA THR A 537 19.12 11.49 -18.61
C THR A 537 20.43 10.78 -18.98
N LYS A 538 20.46 9.47 -18.75
CA LYS A 538 21.50 8.53 -19.21
C LYS A 538 20.96 7.53 -20.24
N PHE A 539 21.83 6.90 -21.03
CA PHE A 539 21.45 5.89 -22.04
C PHE A 539 20.52 4.79 -21.51
N ILE A 540 20.74 4.35 -20.26
CA ILE A 540 19.93 3.33 -19.57
C ILE A 540 18.43 3.68 -19.50
N HIS A 541 18.06 4.97 -19.54
CA HIS A 541 16.67 5.40 -19.45
C HIS A 541 15.90 5.16 -20.75
N THR A 542 16.58 5.07 -21.91
CA THR A 542 16.01 4.97 -23.27
C THR A 542 15.10 6.13 -23.72
N LYS A 543 14.73 7.02 -22.81
CA LYS A 543 13.95 8.25 -22.97
C LYS A 543 14.53 9.36 -22.06
N PRO A 544 14.25 10.63 -22.36
CA PRO A 544 14.57 11.73 -21.45
C PRO A 544 13.95 11.51 -20.07
N ASN A 545 14.75 11.67 -19.02
CA ASN A 545 14.32 11.59 -17.63
C ASN A 545 13.43 12.79 -17.31
N ARG A 546 12.15 12.54 -17.01
CA ARG A 546 11.18 13.60 -16.70
C ARG A 546 11.33 14.19 -15.29
N PHE A 547 12.24 13.64 -14.49
CA PHE A 547 12.48 14.01 -13.09
C PHE A 547 13.77 14.84 -12.92
N GLU A 548 14.46 15.23 -14.00
CA GLU A 548 15.70 16.03 -13.93
C GLU A 548 15.60 17.27 -13.02
N GLU A 549 14.47 17.97 -13.08
CA GLU A 549 14.21 19.18 -12.28
C GLU A 549 13.31 18.92 -11.05
N VAL A 550 13.03 17.65 -10.74
CA VAL A 550 12.11 17.28 -9.64
C VAL A 550 12.92 16.83 -8.43
N ALA A 551 13.04 17.71 -7.44
CA ALA A 551 13.60 17.36 -6.14
C ALA A 551 12.51 16.84 -5.19
N TRP A 552 12.71 15.64 -4.64
CA TRP A 552 11.80 15.04 -3.67
C TRP A 552 11.99 15.70 -2.31
N THR A 553 11.06 16.58 -1.94
CA THR A 553 11.11 17.32 -0.68
C THR A 553 10.70 16.44 0.51
N LYS A 554 11.29 16.69 1.68
CA LYS A 554 10.91 16.01 2.93
C LYS A 554 9.44 16.26 3.27
N TYR A 555 8.79 15.21 3.75
CA TYR A 555 7.46 15.25 4.33
C TYR A 555 7.51 15.86 5.74
N ASN A 556 6.51 16.65 6.09
CA ASN A 556 6.26 17.09 7.45
C ASN A 556 4.75 17.29 7.65
N PRO A 557 4.22 17.22 8.90
CA PRO A 557 2.78 17.26 9.12
C PRO A 557 2.11 18.60 8.76
N LYS A 558 2.91 19.67 8.60
CA LYS A 558 2.40 21.02 8.28
C LYS A 558 2.22 21.24 6.78
N ASP A 559 3.22 20.89 5.99
CA ASP A 559 3.21 21.13 4.54
C ASP A 559 2.77 19.88 3.75
N GLN A 560 2.86 18.69 4.37
CA GLN A 560 2.47 17.38 3.84
C GLN A 560 2.92 17.14 2.38
N LEU A 561 4.16 17.56 2.06
CA LEU A 561 4.72 17.45 0.73
C LEU A 561 5.00 15.99 0.37
N TYR A 562 4.59 15.59 -0.83
CA TYR A 562 4.84 14.26 -1.38
C TYR A 562 5.27 14.32 -2.85
N LEU A 563 5.98 13.28 -3.28
CA LEU A 563 6.33 13.09 -4.69
C LEU A 563 5.23 12.32 -5.41
N HIS A 564 4.62 12.94 -6.43
CA HIS A 564 3.77 12.23 -7.37
C HIS A 564 4.65 11.50 -8.40
N ILE A 565 4.78 10.19 -8.27
CA ILE A 565 5.58 9.34 -9.15
C ILE A 565 4.72 8.86 -10.31
N GLY A 566 5.08 9.29 -11.53
CA GLY A 566 4.43 8.86 -12.77
C GLY A 566 4.99 9.64 -13.95
N LEU A 567 4.34 9.56 -15.12
CA LEU A 567 4.86 10.20 -16.35
C LEU A 567 4.76 11.74 -16.36
N LYS A 568 4.09 12.35 -15.38
CA LYS A 568 4.02 13.81 -15.19
C LYS A 568 4.47 14.13 -13.75
N PRO A 569 5.74 13.92 -13.42
CA PRO A 569 6.22 13.99 -12.05
C PRO A 569 6.24 15.42 -11.53
N ARG A 570 5.97 15.57 -10.23
CA ARG A 570 5.93 16.85 -9.53
C ARG A 570 5.78 16.62 -8.03
N VAL A 571 6.28 17.56 -7.24
CA VAL A 571 5.93 17.65 -5.83
C VAL A 571 4.51 18.23 -5.71
N ARG A 572 3.74 17.64 -4.81
CA ARG A 572 2.39 18.06 -4.43
C ARG A 572 2.29 18.04 -2.91
N ASP A 573 1.19 18.54 -2.40
CA ASP A 573 0.93 18.68 -0.97
C ASP A 573 -0.42 18.05 -0.59
N HIS A 574 -0.58 17.67 0.67
CA HIS A 574 -1.86 17.27 1.25
C HIS A 574 -2.57 16.15 0.48
N TYR A 575 -1.87 15.02 0.26
CA TYR A 575 -2.39 13.89 -0.49
C TYR A 575 -3.75 13.42 0.03
N ARG A 576 -4.80 13.65 -0.75
CA ARG A 576 -6.19 13.26 -0.43
C ARG A 576 -6.66 13.73 0.95
N ALA A 577 -6.15 14.88 1.42
CA ALA A 577 -6.25 15.32 2.81
C ALA A 577 -7.69 15.35 3.37
N THR A 578 -8.70 15.72 2.58
CA THR A 578 -10.10 15.70 3.03
C THR A 578 -10.57 14.28 3.39
N LYS A 579 -10.17 13.27 2.62
CA LYS A 579 -10.52 11.86 2.89
C LYS A 579 -9.71 11.30 4.05
N VAL A 580 -8.44 11.70 4.13
CA VAL A 580 -7.58 11.34 5.26
C VAL A 580 -8.14 11.91 6.57
N ALA A 581 -8.42 13.21 6.64
CA ALA A 581 -9.01 13.85 7.82
C ALA A 581 -10.40 13.27 8.16
N PHE A 582 -11.19 12.90 7.15
CA PHE A 582 -12.44 12.19 7.37
C PHE A 582 -12.22 10.88 8.16
N TRP A 583 -11.28 10.04 7.74
CA TRP A 583 -10.99 8.77 8.41
C TRP A 583 -10.25 8.92 9.74
N LEU A 584 -9.32 9.86 9.86
CA LEU A 584 -8.50 10.02 11.06
C LEU A 584 -9.15 10.87 12.15
N GLU A 585 -10.05 11.80 11.80
CA GLU A 585 -10.67 12.73 12.76
C GLU A 585 -12.18 12.50 12.92
N LEU A 586 -12.95 12.54 11.82
CA LEU A 586 -14.41 12.52 11.90
C LEU A 586 -14.96 11.12 12.24
N VAL A 587 -14.46 10.08 11.58
CA VAL A 587 -14.97 8.71 11.77
C VAL A 587 -14.78 8.20 13.21
N PRO A 588 -13.62 8.37 13.88
CA PRO A 588 -13.47 8.02 15.28
C PRO A 588 -14.47 8.75 16.19
N HIS A 589 -14.76 10.02 15.92
CA HIS A 589 -15.76 10.78 16.66
C HIS A 589 -17.18 10.20 16.48
N LEU A 590 -17.58 9.92 15.23
CA LEU A 590 -18.87 9.31 14.92
C LEU A 590 -19.02 7.89 15.49
N HIS A 591 -17.92 7.13 15.52
CA HIS A 591 -17.89 5.80 16.12
C HIS A 591 -18.13 5.87 17.64
N ASN A 592 -17.42 6.77 18.33
CA ASN A 592 -17.51 6.92 19.79
C ASN A 592 -18.86 7.47 20.27
N ILE A 593 -19.51 8.35 19.49
CA ILE A 593 -20.84 8.88 19.85
C ILE A 593 -21.84 7.74 20.13
N ASN A 594 -21.77 6.65 19.36
CA ASN A 594 -22.67 5.52 19.52
C ASN A 594 -22.38 4.68 20.77
N GLU A 595 -21.11 4.59 21.21
CA GLU A 595 -20.75 3.93 22.48
C GLU A 595 -21.23 4.73 23.70
N PHE A 596 -21.16 6.07 23.65
CA PHE A 596 -21.64 6.94 24.73
C PHE A 596 -23.16 6.81 24.97
N PHE A 597 -23.98 6.65 23.93
CA PHE A 597 -25.43 6.49 24.09
C PHE A 597 -25.85 5.13 24.67
N GLN A 598 -25.01 4.09 24.54
CA GLN A 598 -25.25 2.80 25.19
C GLN A 598 -25.03 2.85 26.71
N TYR A 599 -24.09 3.68 27.18
CA TYR A 599 -23.88 3.92 28.61
C TYR A 599 -24.96 4.81 29.24
N VAL A 600 -25.47 5.81 28.52
CA VAL A 600 -26.47 6.76 29.08
C VAL A 600 -27.90 6.16 29.10
N SER A 601 -28.20 5.18 28.24
CA SER A 601 -29.51 4.51 28.20
C SER A 601 -29.78 3.53 29.36
N THR A 602 -28.81 3.23 30.22
CA THR A 602 -29.02 2.38 31.41
C THR A 602 -29.24 3.14 32.71
N THR A 603 -29.20 4.48 32.70
CA THR A 603 -29.42 5.29 33.91
C THR A 603 -30.44 6.40 33.70
N THR A 604 -31.70 6.06 33.41
CA THR A 604 -32.85 6.90 33.82
C THR A 604 -34.15 6.10 33.81
N LYS A 605 -34.36 5.33 34.87
CA LYS A 605 -35.71 5.10 35.40
C LYS A 605 -35.72 5.51 36.87
N ILE A 606 -36.08 6.77 37.10
CA ILE A 606 -36.46 7.25 38.43
C ILE A 606 -37.96 6.95 38.59
N PRO A 607 -38.39 6.26 39.67
CA PRO A 607 -39.80 5.97 39.95
C PRO A 607 -40.54 7.21 40.50
N PRO A 608 -41.88 7.27 40.41
CA PRO A 608 -42.64 8.41 40.91
C PRO A 608 -42.53 8.54 42.44
N GLN A 609 -42.35 9.78 42.91
CA GLN A 609 -42.35 10.17 44.31
C GLN A 609 -43.76 10.09 44.90
N ASP A 610 -43.93 9.31 45.96
CA ASP A 610 -45.01 9.50 46.93
C ASP A 610 -44.43 9.94 48.27
N THR A 611 -45.00 11.02 48.80
CA THR A 611 -44.64 11.72 50.03
C THR A 611 -44.84 10.86 51.28
N THR A 612 -43.82 10.81 52.14
CA THR A 612 -43.84 10.26 53.50
C THR A 612 -44.70 11.11 54.45
N PRO A 613 -45.17 10.59 55.62
CA PRO A 613 -44.29 10.55 56.80
C PRO A 613 -44.38 9.27 57.67
N TYR A 614 -43.20 8.88 58.19
CA TYR A 614 -42.82 8.08 59.38
C TYR A 614 -43.88 7.83 60.49
N PRO A 615 -43.72 6.86 61.45
CA PRO A 615 -42.47 6.17 61.84
C PRO A 615 -42.56 4.66 62.28
N TYR A 616 -41.38 4.13 62.67
CA TYR A 616 -41.12 3.11 63.70
C TYR A 616 -41.20 1.58 63.42
N THR A 617 -40.00 0.97 63.39
CA THR A 617 -39.54 -0.31 63.99
C THR A 617 -39.91 -1.71 63.47
N LYS A 618 -38.83 -2.46 63.16
CA LYS A 618 -38.48 -3.86 63.51
C LYS A 618 -39.49 -5.00 63.20
N ARG A 619 -39.13 -5.90 62.26
CA ARG A 619 -38.82 -7.35 62.46
C ARG A 619 -38.95 -8.17 61.15
N PHE A 620 -37.97 -9.04 60.90
CA PHE A 620 -38.05 -10.26 60.06
C PHE A 620 -39.01 -11.31 60.69
N PRO A 621 -39.18 -12.53 60.11
CA PRO A 621 -39.64 -12.94 58.77
C PRO A 621 -40.79 -13.99 58.88
N GLY A 622 -41.49 -14.40 57.80
CA GLY A 622 -42.32 -15.61 57.90
C GLY A 622 -43.34 -15.92 56.80
N LYS A 623 -42.96 -16.88 55.96
CA LYS A 623 -43.71 -17.90 55.20
C LYS A 623 -45.22 -18.16 55.50
N ASN A 624 -45.92 -18.41 54.38
CA ASN A 624 -46.91 -19.48 54.09
C ASN A 624 -48.43 -19.23 54.21
N ASN A 625 -49.08 -19.45 53.04
CA ASN A 625 -50.34 -20.15 52.74
C ASN A 625 -51.73 -19.61 53.19
N TRP A 626 -52.56 -19.33 52.16
CA TRP A 626 -53.98 -19.73 51.87
C TRP A 626 -54.95 -20.16 53.01
N PRO A 627 -56.30 -20.26 52.80
CA PRO A 627 -57.21 -19.76 51.74
C PRO A 627 -58.59 -19.24 52.28
N SER A 628 -59.54 -18.98 51.36
CA SER A 628 -60.99 -19.23 51.50
C SER A 628 -61.98 -18.11 51.92
N THR A 629 -62.84 -17.76 50.94
CA THR A 629 -64.32 -17.60 50.96
C THR A 629 -65.04 -16.61 51.90
N THR A 630 -65.83 -15.68 51.34
CA THR A 630 -67.31 -15.76 51.14
C THR A 630 -67.97 -14.39 50.91
N ARG A 631 -69.11 -14.43 50.18
CA ARG A 631 -70.26 -13.49 50.11
C ARG A 631 -70.34 -12.40 49.02
N HIS A 632 -71.11 -12.76 47.98
CA HIS A 632 -72.21 -12.04 47.31
C HIS A 632 -73.03 -11.07 48.19
N PRO A 633 -73.70 -10.02 47.64
CA PRO A 633 -74.78 -10.19 46.62
C PRO A 633 -74.95 -9.11 45.53
N GLY A 634 -75.72 -9.46 44.48
CA GLY A 634 -76.56 -8.51 43.72
C GLY A 634 -76.29 -8.37 42.21
N VAL A 635 -77.13 -9.00 41.38
CA VAL A 635 -77.40 -8.76 39.94
C VAL A 635 -78.91 -8.43 39.89
N PRO A 636 -79.55 -7.67 38.95
CA PRO A 636 -79.38 -7.72 37.47
C PRO A 636 -79.81 -6.40 36.71
N PRO A 637 -80.21 -6.37 35.40
CA PRO A 637 -79.86 -7.18 34.21
C PRO A 637 -79.57 -6.38 32.89
N ALA A 638 -79.17 -7.16 31.87
CA ALA A 638 -79.55 -7.08 30.44
C ALA A 638 -78.89 -6.00 29.54
N ASN A 639 -78.47 -6.27 28.29
CA ASN A 639 -78.86 -7.34 27.36
C ASN A 639 -77.78 -7.56 26.25
N THR A 640 -77.24 -8.77 26.19
CA THR A 640 -77.13 -9.71 25.06
C THR A 640 -77.13 -9.23 23.58
N LYS A 641 -76.07 -9.59 22.82
CA LYS A 641 -76.00 -10.64 21.74
C LYS A 641 -74.74 -10.40 20.85
N GLN A 642 -73.78 -11.35 20.74
CA GLN A 642 -73.75 -12.52 19.81
C GLN A 642 -73.91 -12.12 18.34
N THR A 643 -73.18 -12.59 17.32
CA THR A 643 -72.00 -13.45 17.09
C THR A 643 -71.78 -13.42 15.55
N THR A 644 -70.65 -13.96 15.09
CA THR A 644 -70.44 -14.67 13.80
C THR A 644 -70.36 -13.93 12.46
N ASP A 645 -69.16 -14.06 11.88
CA ASP A 645 -68.81 -14.62 10.56
C ASP A 645 -68.97 -13.87 9.22
N GLN A 646 -67.82 -13.84 8.54
CA GLN A 646 -67.53 -14.16 7.13
C GLN A 646 -67.88 -13.20 5.97
N ARG A 647 -66.78 -12.72 5.37
CA ARG A 647 -66.33 -12.81 3.96
C ARG A 647 -67.12 -12.12 2.81
N LYS A 648 -66.29 -11.35 2.08
CA LYS A 648 -66.10 -11.23 0.61
C LYS A 648 -66.80 -10.09 -0.15
N SER A 649 -65.93 -9.29 -0.80
CA SER A 649 -65.94 -8.67 -2.14
C SER A 649 -67.30 -8.35 -2.79
N GLY A 650 -67.53 -7.18 -3.38
CA GLY A 650 -66.66 -6.08 -3.77
C GLY A 650 -67.46 -5.15 -4.71
N ASP A 651 -66.72 -4.29 -5.39
CA ASP A 651 -67.07 -3.52 -6.58
C ASP A 651 -67.42 -2.03 -6.43
N LEU A 652 -66.89 -1.31 -7.42
CA LEU A 652 -66.60 0.11 -7.56
C LEU A 652 -67.84 0.95 -7.86
N THR A 653 -67.84 2.23 -7.47
CA THR A 653 -67.93 3.39 -8.39
C THR A 653 -67.99 4.74 -7.65
N ASP A 654 -67.38 5.72 -8.29
CA ASP A 654 -67.49 7.19 -8.19
C ASP A 654 -66.68 8.01 -7.17
N GLU A 655 -65.76 8.79 -7.77
CA GLU A 655 -65.11 9.99 -7.27
C GLU A 655 -66.12 11.09 -6.91
N SER A 656 -65.84 11.86 -5.84
CA SER A 656 -65.59 13.31 -5.96
C SER A 656 -65.33 13.99 -4.60
N THR A 657 -64.18 14.66 -4.53
CA THR A 657 -63.89 15.90 -3.81
C THR A 657 -64.09 15.99 -2.29
N VAL A 658 -62.98 15.99 -1.54
CA VAL A 658 -62.85 16.77 -0.29
C VAL A 658 -61.57 17.61 -0.34
N VAL A 659 -61.75 18.91 -0.56
CA VAL A 659 -60.71 19.93 -0.39
C VAL A 659 -60.76 20.44 1.05
N ILE A 660 -59.64 20.23 1.75
CA ILE A 660 -58.89 21.15 2.63
C ILE A 660 -59.70 22.13 3.51
N GLU A 661 -59.58 21.95 4.84
CA GLU A 661 -59.34 23.09 5.73
C GLU A 661 -58.67 22.65 7.06
N THR A 662 -57.35 22.80 7.17
CA THR A 662 -56.69 23.00 8.47
C THR A 662 -55.68 24.13 8.35
N LYS A 663 -56.17 25.32 8.67
CA LYS A 663 -55.42 26.56 8.79
C LYS A 663 -54.53 26.45 10.04
N ARG A 664 -53.20 26.41 9.86
CA ARG A 664 -52.23 26.61 10.94
C ARG A 664 -51.71 28.04 10.85
N ASP A 665 -51.80 28.75 11.97
CA ASP A 665 -51.28 30.08 12.16
C ASP A 665 -49.76 30.09 11.98
N TYR A 666 -49.28 30.70 10.89
CA TYR A 666 -47.89 31.07 10.72
C TYR A 666 -47.65 32.39 11.45
N SER A 667 -46.69 32.40 12.39
CA SER A 667 -46.25 33.61 13.07
C SER A 667 -45.83 34.66 12.02
N THR A 668 -46.35 35.87 12.15
CA THR A 668 -46.07 37.04 11.31
C THR A 668 -44.57 37.31 11.14
N GLU A 669 -43.75 36.91 12.11
CA GLU A 669 -42.29 37.04 12.10
C GLU A 669 -41.60 36.16 11.03
N LEU A 670 -42.10 34.95 10.79
CA LEU A 670 -41.53 34.05 9.78
C LEU A 670 -41.84 34.55 8.36
N SER A 671 -43.04 35.08 8.15
CA SER A 671 -43.46 35.63 6.85
C SER A 671 -42.67 36.89 6.50
N VAL A 672 -42.40 37.76 7.49
CA VAL A 672 -41.57 38.96 7.29
C VAL A 672 -40.12 38.57 6.97
N THR A 673 -39.57 37.57 7.67
CA THR A 673 -38.18 37.12 7.43
C THR A 673 -38.02 36.54 6.02
N ILE A 674 -38.98 35.72 5.57
CA ILE A 674 -38.99 35.17 4.21
C ILE A 674 -39.13 36.28 3.16
N ALA A 675 -40.00 37.27 3.40
CA ALA A 675 -40.18 38.39 2.48
C ALA A 675 -38.92 39.27 2.35
N VAL A 676 -38.24 39.55 3.46
CA VAL A 676 -36.97 40.31 3.45
C VAL A 676 -35.86 39.50 2.77
N GLY A 677 -35.74 38.21 3.08
CA GLY A 677 -34.76 37.32 2.45
C GLY A 677 -34.94 37.20 0.94
N ALA A 678 -36.18 37.02 0.47
CA ALA A 678 -36.50 36.97 -0.95
C ALA A 678 -36.23 38.31 -1.67
N SER A 679 -36.48 39.44 -0.99
CA SER A 679 -36.22 40.78 -1.54
C SER A 679 -34.72 41.05 -1.71
N LEU A 680 -33.89 40.63 -0.75
CA LEU A 680 -32.43 40.76 -0.83
C LEU A 680 -31.84 39.85 -1.91
N LEU A 681 -32.36 38.63 -2.06
CA LEU A 681 -31.97 37.73 -3.14
C LEU A 681 -32.27 38.34 -4.51
N PHE A 682 -33.47 38.90 -4.68
CA PHE A 682 -33.88 39.54 -5.93
C PHE A 682 -33.03 40.78 -6.27
N LEU A 683 -32.70 41.61 -5.26
CA LEU A 683 -31.80 42.75 -5.44
C LEU A 683 -30.39 42.32 -5.85
N ASN A 684 -29.86 41.23 -5.28
CA ASN A 684 -28.56 40.70 -5.67
C ASN A 684 -28.57 40.18 -7.11
N ILE A 685 -29.63 39.48 -7.54
CA ILE A 685 -29.78 39.02 -8.92
C ILE A 685 -29.79 40.21 -9.90
N LEU A 686 -30.53 41.28 -9.57
CA LEU A 686 -30.56 42.49 -10.39
C LEU A 686 -29.19 43.20 -10.45
N ALA A 687 -28.46 43.24 -9.34
CA ALA A 687 -27.12 43.82 -9.29
C ALA A 687 -26.13 43.03 -10.17
N PHE A 688 -26.17 41.69 -10.12
CA PHE A 688 -25.36 40.84 -10.98
C PHE A 688 -25.74 40.95 -12.46
N ALA A 689 -27.05 41.02 -12.77
CA ALA A 689 -27.52 41.24 -14.14
C ALA A 689 -27.06 42.61 -14.68
N ALA A 690 -27.11 43.66 -13.87
CA ALA A 690 -26.63 44.99 -14.24
C ALA A 690 -25.11 45.03 -14.46
N LEU A 691 -24.33 44.34 -13.62
CA LEU A 691 -22.88 44.21 -13.79
C LEU A 691 -22.52 43.39 -15.04
N TYR A 692 -23.25 42.31 -15.32
CA TYR A 692 -23.09 41.50 -16.51
C TYR A 692 -23.40 42.32 -17.77
N TYR A 693 -24.51 43.05 -17.79
CA TYR A 693 -24.87 43.94 -18.89
C TYR A 693 -23.84 45.06 -19.10
N LYS A 694 -23.29 45.62 -18.03
CA LYS A 694 -22.23 46.65 -18.11
C LYS A 694 -20.91 46.08 -18.65
N LYS A 695 -20.59 44.81 -18.35
CA LYS A 695 -19.42 44.09 -18.88
C LYS A 695 -19.58 43.77 -20.38
N ASP A 696 -20.78 43.35 -20.77
CA ASP A 696 -21.09 43.01 -22.16
C ASP A 696 -21.12 44.23 -23.08
N LYS A 697 -21.70 45.35 -22.61
CA LYS A 697 -21.66 46.63 -23.33
C LYS A 697 -20.24 47.14 -23.59
N ARG A 698 -19.31 46.95 -22.64
CA ARG A 698 -17.88 47.31 -22.83
C ARG A 698 -17.18 46.43 -23.87
N ARG A 699 -17.54 45.13 -23.95
CA ARG A 699 -17.02 44.24 -25.01
C ARG A 699 -17.51 44.67 -26.39
N HIS A 700 -18.78 45.01 -26.52
CA HIS A 700 -19.37 45.48 -27.78
C HIS A 700 -18.83 46.83 -28.25
N GLU A 701 -18.48 47.75 -27.35
CA GLU A 701 -17.83 49.02 -27.71
C GLU A 701 -16.36 48.84 -28.15
N SER A 702 -15.64 47.84 -27.61
CA SER A 702 -14.26 47.54 -28.04
C SER A 702 -14.16 46.92 -29.44
N ASN A 703 -15.20 46.18 -29.87
CA ASN A 703 -15.26 45.57 -31.20
C ASN A 703 -15.67 46.53 -32.34
N ARG A 704 -15.93 47.81 -32.04
CA ARG A 704 -16.43 48.79 -33.02
C ARG A 704 -15.37 49.79 -33.52
N ARG A 705 -14.10 49.63 -33.13
CA ARG A 705 -13.00 50.53 -33.55
C ARG A 705 -11.77 49.77 -34.03
N VAL A 706 -11.76 49.38 -35.31
CA VAL A 706 -10.52 49.27 -36.11
C VAL A 706 -10.82 49.72 -37.55
N PRO A 707 -10.17 50.78 -38.08
CA PRO A 707 -10.28 51.19 -39.48
C PRO A 707 -9.23 50.49 -40.36
N THR A 708 -9.66 50.13 -41.57
CA THR A 708 -8.84 49.59 -42.68
C THR A 708 -8.01 50.71 -43.34
N PRO A 709 -6.74 50.48 -43.74
CA PRO A 709 -6.06 51.37 -44.69
C PRO A 709 -5.90 50.76 -46.08
N GLN A 710 -6.12 51.62 -47.08
CA GLN A 710 -5.95 51.40 -48.51
C GLN A 710 -4.47 51.42 -48.95
N ARG A 711 -4.28 50.82 -50.11
CA ARG A 711 -3.07 50.50 -50.89
C ARG A 711 -2.58 51.72 -51.71
N ASN A 712 -1.27 51.99 -51.76
CA ASN A 712 -0.41 52.05 -52.98
C ASN A 712 0.77 53.06 -52.94
N SER A 713 1.85 52.60 -53.59
CA SER A 713 2.96 53.31 -54.27
C SER A 713 4.25 53.63 -53.49
N ALA A 714 5.33 52.95 -53.92
CA ALA A 714 6.75 53.27 -53.76
C ALA A 714 7.18 54.29 -54.87
N PRO A 715 8.44 54.80 -54.98
CA PRO A 715 9.70 54.26 -54.41
C PRO A 715 10.80 55.27 -53.96
N THR A 716 11.96 54.69 -53.59
CA THR A 716 13.36 55.15 -53.68
C THR A 716 14.17 55.61 -52.44
N ASN A 717 15.31 54.90 -52.29
CA ASN A 717 16.66 55.28 -51.83
C ASN A 717 17.12 55.02 -50.38
N THR A 718 18.33 54.44 -50.34
CA THR A 718 19.23 53.90 -49.29
C THR A 718 19.95 54.99 -48.47
N PRO A 719 20.95 54.67 -47.59
CA PRO A 719 20.97 53.76 -46.43
C PRO A 719 21.51 54.46 -45.15
N SER A 720 21.43 53.81 -43.97
CA SER A 720 22.53 53.67 -42.96
C SER A 720 22.09 53.61 -41.48
N THR A 721 22.82 52.74 -40.76
CA THR A 721 23.20 52.72 -39.34
C THR A 721 22.21 52.37 -38.22
N ALA A 722 22.55 51.24 -37.58
CA ALA A 722 22.82 51.05 -36.15
C ALA A 722 21.69 50.66 -35.16
N ASN A 723 21.95 49.49 -34.56
CA ASN A 723 21.77 49.06 -33.17
C ASN A 723 20.41 48.53 -32.64
N ASP A 724 20.54 47.29 -32.18
CA ASP A 724 20.07 46.67 -30.93
C ASP A 724 18.60 46.27 -30.71
N VAL A 725 18.46 44.93 -30.66
CA VAL A 725 17.80 44.10 -29.62
C VAL A 725 16.30 44.31 -29.36
N ALA A 726 15.47 43.37 -29.84
CA ALA A 726 14.70 42.42 -29.00
C ALA A 726 13.52 41.77 -29.77
N HIS A 727 13.31 40.48 -29.47
CA HIS A 727 12.06 39.72 -29.46
C HIS A 727 11.34 39.26 -30.76
N LEU A 728 11.25 37.92 -30.84
CA LEU A 728 10.07 37.08 -31.11
C LEU A 728 9.44 37.02 -32.52
N GLN A 729 9.01 35.78 -32.83
CA GLN A 729 8.06 35.31 -33.84
C GLN A 729 8.60 34.89 -35.21
N SER A 730 8.81 33.58 -35.38
CA SER A 730 8.60 32.79 -36.60
C SER A 730 8.65 31.30 -36.13
N GLU A 731 7.84 30.31 -36.52
CA GLU A 731 6.97 30.10 -37.67
C GLU A 731 5.86 29.11 -37.27
N GLU A 732 4.64 29.36 -37.73
CA GLU A 732 3.56 28.39 -37.84
C GLU A 732 3.22 28.29 -39.34
N LEU A 733 2.96 27.06 -39.82
CA LEU A 733 2.45 26.67 -41.15
C LEU A 733 3.46 26.51 -42.31
N MET A 734 3.86 25.25 -42.53
CA MET A 734 4.05 24.69 -43.88
C MET A 734 3.75 23.18 -43.87
N SER A 735 2.61 22.76 -44.44
CA SER A 735 2.47 21.46 -45.16
C SER A 735 1.04 21.23 -45.64
N LEU A 736 0.73 21.69 -46.85
CA LEU A 736 -0.39 21.18 -47.66
C LEU A 736 0.05 21.29 -49.12
N GLN A 737 0.65 20.23 -49.67
CA GLN A 737 0.56 19.81 -51.08
C GLN A 737 1.59 18.73 -51.40
N MET A 738 1.08 17.59 -51.86
CA MET A 738 1.59 16.73 -52.94
C MET A 738 1.42 15.25 -52.61
N LYS A 739 0.32 14.66 -53.09
CA LYS A 739 0.31 13.23 -53.46
C LYS A 739 -0.73 13.00 -54.56
N GLN A 740 -0.30 13.17 -55.80
CA GLN A 740 -0.99 12.66 -56.98
C GLN A 740 0.08 12.29 -58.02
N GLN A 741 -0.13 11.16 -58.70
CA GLN A 741 0.77 10.44 -59.62
C GLN A 741 1.70 9.44 -58.88
N GLN A 742 1.75 8.14 -59.20
CA GLN A 742 1.64 7.48 -60.50
C GLN A 742 1.22 6.00 -60.33
N LEU A 743 0.49 5.50 -61.34
CA LEU A 743 0.05 4.12 -61.55
C LEU A 743 0.76 3.58 -62.80
N GLU A 744 0.84 2.24 -62.91
CA GLU A 744 1.16 1.38 -64.07
C GLU A 744 2.62 0.88 -64.29
N HIS A 745 2.84 -0.42 -64.06
CA HIS A 745 3.17 -1.41 -65.12
C HIS A 745 3.14 -2.88 -64.62
N GLU A 746 2.67 -3.77 -65.51
CA GLU A 746 2.32 -5.20 -65.37
C GLU A 746 3.55 -6.16 -65.39
N HIS A 747 3.56 -7.50 -65.18
CA HIS A 747 2.74 -8.59 -65.78
C HIS A 747 3.09 -10.01 -65.19
N HIS A 748 2.05 -10.86 -65.04
CA HIS A 748 1.89 -12.36 -65.16
C HIS A 748 2.77 -13.47 -64.50
N HIS A 749 2.12 -14.37 -63.72
CA HIS A 749 1.82 -15.79 -64.07
C HIS A 749 0.81 -16.49 -63.10
N GLU A 750 0.20 -17.59 -63.57
CA GLU A 750 -1.12 -18.23 -63.32
C GLU A 750 -1.37 -19.14 -62.06
N CYS A 751 -2.65 -19.11 -61.57
CA CYS A 751 -3.65 -20.13 -61.13
C CYS A 751 -3.24 -21.51 -60.50
N GLU A 752 -3.92 -22.17 -59.54
CA GLU A 752 -5.25 -22.12 -58.85
C GLU A 752 -5.25 -23.10 -57.60
N PRO A 753 -6.36 -23.43 -56.88
CA PRO A 753 -6.84 -22.84 -55.61
C PRO A 753 -6.88 -23.78 -54.37
N LEU A 754 -7.04 -23.22 -53.14
CA LEU A 754 -7.87 -23.81 -52.05
C LEU A 754 -8.03 -22.86 -50.82
N GLN A 755 -9.30 -22.52 -50.55
CA GLN A 755 -9.96 -22.26 -49.25
C GLN A 755 -9.53 -21.11 -48.32
N THR A 756 -10.35 -20.03 -48.38
CA THR A 756 -11.03 -19.32 -47.27
C THR A 756 -10.32 -19.21 -45.92
N HIS A 757 -9.85 -18.00 -45.56
CA HIS A 757 -10.13 -17.34 -44.27
C HIS A 757 -9.75 -15.85 -44.33
N ASP A 758 -10.50 -15.06 -43.55
CA ASP A 758 -10.66 -13.61 -43.59
C ASP A 758 -9.38 -12.76 -43.50
N THR A 759 -9.43 -11.65 -44.22
CA THR A 759 -8.47 -10.55 -44.29
C THR A 759 -8.13 -9.92 -42.93
N LEU A 760 -6.86 -10.01 -42.56
CA LEU A 760 -6.18 -9.12 -41.62
C LEU A 760 -6.15 -7.68 -42.16
N ARG A 761 -6.83 -6.75 -41.49
CA ARG A 761 -6.57 -5.32 -41.65
C ARG A 761 -5.37 -4.92 -40.78
N LEU A 762 -4.25 -4.58 -41.42
CA LEU A 762 -3.24 -3.73 -40.81
C LEU A 762 -3.89 -2.38 -40.47
N THR A 763 -3.99 -2.07 -39.18
CA THR A 763 -4.25 -0.71 -38.69
C THR A 763 -3.05 -0.29 -37.85
N CYS A 764 -2.52 0.90 -38.16
CA CYS A 764 -1.51 1.57 -37.34
C CYS A 764 -2.08 1.83 -35.93
N PRO A 765 -1.26 1.84 -34.87
CA PRO A 765 -1.74 2.08 -33.52
C PRO A 765 -2.23 3.53 -33.39
N PRO A 766 -3.34 3.78 -32.68
CA PRO A 766 -3.88 5.12 -32.53
C PRO A 766 -3.01 5.96 -31.61
N ASP A 767 -2.78 7.21 -32.01
CA ASP A 767 -2.16 8.26 -31.20
C ASP A 767 -2.91 8.46 -29.88
N TYR A 768 -2.15 8.47 -28.79
CA TYR A 768 -2.62 8.56 -27.41
C TYR A 768 -3.14 9.97 -27.10
N THR A 769 -4.42 10.25 -27.35
CA THR A 769 -5.12 11.36 -26.69
C THR A 769 -5.62 10.88 -25.33
N LEU A 770 -4.88 11.19 -24.28
CA LEU A 770 -5.40 11.26 -22.91
C LEU A 770 -6.54 12.29 -22.89
N THR A 771 -7.76 11.87 -23.17
CA THR A 771 -8.96 12.64 -22.87
C THR A 771 -9.05 12.80 -21.35
N LEU A 772 -9.45 14.00 -20.89
CA LEU A 772 -9.57 14.36 -19.49
C LEU A 772 -10.48 13.38 -18.73
N ARG A 773 -9.90 12.32 -18.15
CA ARG A 773 -10.53 11.55 -17.09
C ARG A 773 -10.23 12.30 -15.78
N ARG A 774 -11.27 12.76 -15.07
CA ARG A 774 -11.09 13.31 -13.71
C ARG A 774 -10.48 12.21 -12.84
N SER A 775 -9.35 12.51 -12.19
CA SER A 775 -8.81 11.67 -11.12
C SER A 775 -9.84 11.58 -10.00
N PRO A 776 -9.92 10.50 -9.22
CA PRO A 776 -10.65 10.52 -7.95
C PRO A 776 -10.25 11.70 -7.04
N ASP A 777 -9.03 12.22 -7.19
CA ASP A 777 -8.54 13.43 -6.50
C ASP A 777 -9.20 14.73 -7.01
N ASP A 778 -9.72 14.73 -8.24
CA ASP A 778 -10.32 15.88 -8.93
C ASP A 778 -11.85 15.90 -8.80
N ILE A 779 -12.46 15.00 -8.02
CA ILE A 779 -13.90 15.01 -7.76
C ILE A 779 -14.21 16.22 -6.86
N PRO A 780 -14.87 17.27 -7.37
CA PRO A 780 -15.08 18.49 -6.62
C PRO A 780 -16.10 18.21 -5.51
N LEU A 781 -15.63 18.17 -4.26
CA LEU A 781 -16.52 18.24 -3.10
C LEU A 781 -17.00 19.69 -2.95
N MET A 782 -18.28 19.86 -2.58
CA MET A 782 -18.87 21.18 -2.39
C MET A 782 -18.02 22.03 -1.45
N THR A 783 -17.75 23.28 -1.85
CA THR A 783 -17.02 24.25 -1.01
C THR A 783 -17.72 24.43 0.36
N PRO A 784 -16.99 24.79 1.43
CA PRO A 784 -17.54 24.94 2.79
C PRO A 784 -18.75 25.89 2.92
N SER A 785 -19.02 26.69 1.90
CA SER A 785 -20.11 27.65 1.79
C SER A 785 -21.53 27.05 1.73
N THR A 786 -21.69 25.73 1.59
CA THR A 786 -23.01 25.09 1.36
C THR A 786 -23.57 24.34 2.59
N ILE A 787 -22.88 24.34 3.74
CA ILE A 787 -23.42 23.75 4.98
C ILE A 787 -24.23 24.81 5.75
N THR A 788 -25.53 24.89 5.48
CA THR A 788 -26.49 25.57 6.37
C THR A 788 -27.54 24.60 6.86
N MET A 789 -27.16 23.67 7.74
CA MET A 789 -28.07 22.95 8.63
C MET A 789 -27.32 22.60 9.93
N ILE A 790 -27.14 23.58 10.81
CA ILE A 790 -26.90 23.34 12.24
C ILE A 790 -28.02 24.07 12.99
N PRO A 791 -28.81 23.38 13.83
CA PRO A 791 -29.74 24.06 14.73
C PRO A 791 -28.94 24.89 15.74
N ASN A 792 -29.25 26.19 15.83
CA ASN A 792 -28.71 27.10 16.85
C ASN A 792 -29.19 26.70 18.26
N SER A 793 -28.54 25.71 18.85
CA SER A 793 -28.68 25.40 20.28
C SER A 793 -27.39 24.81 20.85
N LEU A 794 -26.28 25.55 20.76
CA LEU A 794 -25.06 25.33 21.53
C LEU A 794 -24.19 26.60 21.53
N ALA A 795 -24.79 27.73 21.91
CA ALA A 795 -24.04 28.90 22.34
C ALA A 795 -23.96 28.85 23.87
N GLY A 796 -22.87 28.28 24.41
CA GLY A 796 -22.62 28.29 25.85
C GLY A 796 -21.85 27.10 26.39
N MET A 797 -20.62 26.87 25.93
CA MET A 797 -19.62 26.18 26.74
C MET A 797 -18.31 26.97 26.71
N GLN A 798 -17.91 27.47 27.88
CA GLN A 798 -16.60 28.10 28.08
C GLN A 798 -15.48 27.06 28.02
N PRO A 799 -14.29 27.41 27.51
CA PRO A 799 -13.13 26.54 27.58
C PRO A 799 -12.61 26.49 29.03
N LEU A 800 -12.67 25.31 29.66
CA LEU A 800 -11.97 25.03 30.91
C LEU A 800 -10.50 24.71 30.60
N HIS A 801 -9.68 25.76 30.47
CA HIS A 801 -8.23 25.67 30.67
C HIS A 801 -7.82 26.67 31.75
N ASN A 802 -7.55 26.16 32.96
CA ASN A 802 -6.90 26.93 34.01
C ASN A 802 -5.39 26.93 33.77
N PHE A 803 -4.87 27.99 33.15
CA PHE A 803 -3.47 28.38 33.27
C PHE A 803 -3.30 29.32 34.46
N ASN A 804 -2.65 28.84 35.53
CA ASN A 804 -2.07 29.72 36.54
C ASN A 804 -0.69 30.17 36.06
N THR A 805 -0.56 31.48 35.90
CA THR A 805 0.69 32.19 35.64
C THR A 805 1.38 32.53 36.96
N PHE A 806 2.67 32.23 37.07
CA PHE A 806 3.58 32.96 37.94
C PHE A 806 4.87 33.23 37.15
N GLY A 807 5.15 34.52 36.95
CA GLY A 807 6.43 35.01 36.45
C GLY A 807 7.39 35.30 37.62
N GLY A 808 8.66 35.03 37.41
CA GLY A 808 9.74 35.41 38.30
C GLY A 808 11.10 35.00 37.73
N SER A 809 11.88 35.98 37.31
CA SER A 809 13.24 35.81 36.77
C SER A 809 14.19 35.15 37.76
N GLN A 810 15.13 34.32 37.27
CA GLN A 810 16.56 34.43 37.59
C GLN A 810 17.41 33.45 36.76
N ASN A 811 18.59 33.93 36.35
CA ASN A 811 19.68 33.20 35.71
C ASN A 811 20.19 32.04 36.57
N SER A 812 20.45 30.88 35.96
CA SER A 812 21.70 30.11 36.17
C SER A 812 21.79 28.92 35.23
N THR A 813 22.93 28.83 34.55
CA THR A 813 23.53 27.64 33.94
C THR A 813 23.33 26.37 34.77
N ASN A 814 22.85 25.27 34.16
CA ASN A 814 23.34 23.90 34.33
C ASN A 814 22.52 22.90 33.50
N LEU A 815 23.24 22.07 32.73
CA LEU A 815 22.76 20.81 32.15
C LEU A 815 22.18 19.88 33.23
N PRO A 816 21.34 18.90 32.83
CA PRO A 816 21.56 17.57 33.37
C PRO A 816 21.51 16.44 32.34
N HIS A 817 22.29 15.42 32.69
CA HIS A 817 22.52 14.14 32.06
C HIS A 817 21.28 13.25 31.93
N GLY A 818 21.39 12.28 31.01
CA GLY A 818 20.42 11.24 30.72
C GLY A 818 20.12 10.30 31.89
N HIS A 819 18.87 9.86 31.91
CA HIS A 819 18.41 8.81 32.79
C HIS A 819 18.29 7.50 32.00
N SER A 820 19.23 6.61 32.32
CA SER A 820 19.10 5.16 32.16
C SER A 820 17.95 4.66 33.02
N THR A 821 16.99 3.96 32.42
CA THR A 821 16.04 3.11 33.16
C THR A 821 16.21 1.67 32.72
N THR A 822 16.87 0.90 33.58
CA THR A 822 16.72 -0.54 33.73
C THR A 822 15.24 -0.89 33.84
N ARG A 823 14.73 -1.80 33.02
CA ARG A 823 13.49 -2.52 33.30
C ARG A 823 13.67 -4.02 33.06
N VAL A 824 13.04 -4.74 33.99
CA VAL A 824 13.09 -6.17 34.30
C VAL A 824 12.31 -6.97 33.28
#